data_AF-A0A2H1GTB8-F1
#
_entry.id   AF-A0A2H1GTB8-F1
#
_cell.length_a   1.000
_cell.length_b   1.000
_cell.length_c   1.000
_cell.angle_alpha   90.00
_cell.angle_beta   90.00
_cell.angle_gamma   90.00
#
_symmetry.space_group_name_H-M   'P 1'
#
loop_
_entity.id
_entity.type
_entity.pdbx_description
1 polymer ?
#
loop_
_entity_poly.entity_id
_entity_poly.type
_entity_poly.pdbx_seq_one_letter_code
_entity_poly.pdbx_strand_id
1 'polypeptide(L)'
;MVMAPKSNVSYAKHTLPYPIYAADWDPYNRGYLIVAGGGGEGRSGVPNQISVLDVSNRAAISTVADIDLSREEDSISSVANLATKDGLITFAGINSSQADQDAGKNEHFRAFGIRYPPRKKQKTEDEKSEPVKGNISLLGKRSLFAKSTAPKKETYQRLLRLSPVQKRDAPGKRIGAIASGLAKDSEVIVFNATVAIPEDRDIITRIALPEKAEAADLDIAVTPESDFSIAYCDDHNIYEQTYRYDFNKKKAEKRPVGPRRAYQMPVPEGFQDPRSRPKFRCLRFLNAENVVALVNKPNKGGAELRVYHLYPTGPAMELMVKTLPRRIKQASSIDVCAFDADKNGNQQFAVAVAGQDISIEIYTTNYQSATDTFSGMHSYLTLSEVHGQQMTKIVWSPFFSPPRASDPKDGKGEKTAATSTAPVHPGPQYARLASVSYGNTVVIDTFPLKPLEPQNKDSRYVLSHPKEERLWKLAYIAIITVIVVMVAMVLATFTADIAENPTAMRFLPPGARQYLVPSKDPITSTLTQTLTRTVQRVSPPTDVLRNAIDEHYADPEAIEATAIVVSDGAGGEGVKVDVNPDKAGYLEQDPHAKHWHELDDKQKSYWKEKLKAAGQWAEHEGESVLKGVLWSTYAQVAAEVIREL
;
A
#
# COMPACT_ATOMS: atom_id res chain seq x y z
N MET A 1 -3.84 32.07 -12.97
CA MET A 1 -2.53 31.86 -12.35
C MET A 1 -2.34 30.36 -12.17
N VAL A 2 -1.69 29.70 -13.13
CA VAL A 2 -1.44 28.25 -13.06
C VAL A 2 -0.32 28.06 -12.04
N MET A 3 -0.66 27.68 -10.82
CA MET A 3 0.33 27.19 -9.88
C MET A 3 0.87 25.88 -10.45
N ALA A 4 2.04 25.93 -11.09
CA ALA A 4 2.80 24.74 -11.37
C ALA A 4 3.02 24.01 -10.03
N PRO A 5 2.65 22.73 -9.88
CA PRO A 5 2.98 21.99 -8.69
C PRO A 5 4.50 21.82 -8.71
N LYS A 6 5.20 22.63 -7.90
CA LYS A 6 6.60 22.38 -7.56
C LYS A 6 6.62 21.11 -6.71
N SER A 7 6.56 19.97 -7.38
CA SER A 7 6.95 18.70 -6.80
C SER A 7 8.39 18.88 -6.30
N ASN A 8 8.58 18.92 -4.98
CA ASN A 8 9.91 18.95 -4.35
C ASN A 8 10.61 17.58 -4.43
N VAL A 9 10.12 16.67 -5.28
CA VAL A 9 10.70 15.36 -5.56
C VAL A 9 11.89 15.55 -6.49
N SER A 10 13.05 15.06 -6.07
CA SER A 10 14.26 15.02 -6.89
C SER A 10 14.54 13.59 -7.31
N TYR A 11 15.15 13.39 -8.48
CA TYR A 11 15.57 12.06 -8.92
C TYR A 11 17.04 12.06 -9.37
N ALA A 12 17.64 10.88 -9.31
CA ALA A 12 18.92 10.58 -9.95
C ALA A 12 18.78 9.30 -10.80
N LYS A 13 19.51 9.23 -11.91
CA LYS A 13 19.47 8.11 -12.85
C LYS A 13 20.87 7.57 -13.10
N HIS A 14 20.99 6.26 -13.22
CA HIS A 14 22.22 5.56 -13.53
C HIS A 14 21.97 4.44 -14.55
N THR A 15 22.99 4.15 -15.36
CA THR A 15 22.94 3.09 -16.38
C THR A 15 24.02 2.07 -16.07
N LEU A 16 23.66 0.79 -16.09
CA LEU A 16 24.54 -0.34 -15.85
C LEU A 16 24.81 -1.12 -17.13
N PRO A 17 25.85 -1.98 -17.19
CA PRO A 17 26.18 -2.72 -18.40
C PRO A 17 25.27 -3.94 -18.65
N TYR A 18 24.21 -4.12 -17.86
CA TYR A 18 23.33 -5.30 -17.90
C TYR A 18 21.86 -4.96 -17.60
N PRO A 19 20.88 -5.73 -18.13
CA PRO A 19 19.48 -5.68 -17.73
C PRO A 19 19.31 -6.02 -16.25
N ILE A 20 18.48 -5.27 -15.53
CA ILE A 20 18.35 -5.41 -14.08
C ILE A 20 17.04 -6.11 -13.76
N TYR A 21 17.09 -7.21 -13.01
CA TYR A 21 15.88 -7.98 -12.65
C TYR A 21 15.54 -7.86 -11.16
N ALA A 22 16.53 -7.58 -10.32
CA ALA A 22 16.37 -7.56 -8.88
C ALA A 22 17.05 -6.33 -8.25
N ALA A 23 16.44 -5.82 -7.19
CA ALA A 23 16.94 -4.70 -6.40
C ALA A 23 16.46 -4.84 -4.95
N ASP A 24 17.33 -4.55 -4.00
CA ASP A 24 16.98 -4.48 -2.58
C ASP A 24 17.89 -3.49 -1.84
N TRP A 25 17.33 -2.80 -0.85
CA TRP A 25 18.04 -1.77 -0.10
C TRP A 25 18.88 -2.36 1.02
N ASP A 26 19.86 -1.59 1.50
CA ASP A 26 20.35 -1.80 2.86
C ASP A 26 19.17 -1.69 3.85
N PRO A 27 18.91 -2.71 4.69
CA PRO A 27 17.69 -2.75 5.49
C PRO A 27 17.65 -1.69 6.60
N TYR A 28 18.79 -1.10 6.96
CA TYR A 28 18.90 0.03 7.89
C TYR A 28 19.12 1.38 7.19
N ASN A 29 18.91 1.42 5.86
CA ASN A 29 18.99 2.63 5.04
C ASN A 29 20.32 3.39 5.23
N ARG A 30 21.45 2.65 5.19
CA ARG A 30 22.81 3.24 5.30
C ARG A 30 23.30 3.98 4.05
N GLY A 31 22.42 4.18 3.05
CA GLY A 31 22.69 4.89 1.81
C GLY A 31 23.14 4.01 0.64
N TYR A 32 22.91 2.70 0.71
CA TYR A 32 23.31 1.76 -0.34
C TYR A 32 22.12 0.96 -0.88
N LEU A 33 22.12 0.76 -2.20
CA LEU A 33 21.16 -0.08 -2.93
C LEU A 33 21.91 -1.18 -3.67
N ILE A 34 21.41 -2.41 -3.59
CA ILE A 34 21.96 -3.55 -4.33
C ILE A 34 21.07 -3.76 -5.54
N VAL A 35 21.68 -3.89 -6.72
CA VAL A 35 20.99 -4.21 -7.96
C VAL A 35 21.69 -5.36 -8.67
N ALA A 36 20.91 -6.27 -9.24
CA ALA A 36 21.41 -7.47 -9.87
C ALA A 36 20.59 -7.87 -11.09
N GLY A 37 21.26 -8.51 -12.04
CA GLY A 37 20.65 -9.01 -13.26
C GLY A 37 21.72 -9.47 -14.23
N GLY A 38 21.37 -9.61 -15.50
CA GLY A 38 22.32 -10.09 -16.48
C GLY A 38 21.73 -10.47 -17.82
N GLY A 39 22.60 -10.95 -18.71
CA GLY A 39 22.21 -11.49 -20.01
C GLY A 39 21.73 -12.94 -19.97
N GLY A 40 21.91 -13.64 -18.84
CA GLY A 40 21.63 -15.06 -18.70
C GLY A 40 22.72 -15.93 -19.32
N GLU A 41 22.46 -17.23 -19.37
CA GLU A 41 23.34 -18.20 -20.01
C GLU A 41 23.30 -18.01 -21.53
N GLY A 42 24.42 -17.58 -22.13
CA GLY A 42 24.49 -17.44 -23.57
C GLY A 42 25.58 -16.50 -24.09
N ARG A 43 25.72 -16.48 -25.42
CA ARG A 43 26.74 -15.68 -26.12
C ARG A 43 26.27 -14.25 -26.43
N SER A 44 25.47 -13.65 -25.54
CA SER A 44 24.93 -12.29 -25.73
C SER A 44 26.00 -11.20 -25.58
N GLY A 45 27.13 -11.52 -24.94
CA GLY A 45 28.16 -10.55 -24.59
C GLY A 45 27.82 -9.70 -23.34
N VAL A 46 26.57 -9.76 -22.86
CA VAL A 46 26.09 -9.05 -21.67
C VAL A 46 26.53 -9.81 -20.40
N PRO A 47 27.16 -9.13 -19.42
CA PRO A 47 27.58 -9.79 -18.17
C PRO A 47 26.39 -10.10 -17.25
N ASN A 48 26.53 -11.15 -16.44
CA ASN A 48 25.72 -11.36 -15.23
C ASN A 48 26.45 -10.69 -14.07
N GLN A 49 25.81 -9.74 -13.36
CA GLN A 49 26.53 -8.91 -12.39
C GLN A 49 25.65 -8.51 -11.20
N ILE A 50 26.27 -8.40 -10.02
CA ILE A 50 25.71 -7.76 -8.83
C ILE A 50 26.48 -6.47 -8.59
N SER A 51 25.77 -5.35 -8.47
CA SER A 51 26.35 -4.02 -8.21
C SER A 51 25.81 -3.43 -6.91
N VAL A 52 26.69 -2.76 -6.17
CA VAL A 52 26.37 -1.94 -4.99
C VAL A 52 26.45 -0.48 -5.39
N LEU A 53 25.32 0.21 -5.27
CA LEU A 53 25.18 1.61 -5.61
C LEU A 53 25.17 2.45 -4.34
N ASP A 54 26.04 3.45 -4.27
CA ASP A 54 25.96 4.52 -3.28
C ASP A 54 24.96 5.57 -3.78
N VAL A 55 23.95 5.80 -2.95
CA VAL A 55 22.85 6.74 -3.17
C VAL A 55 22.73 7.72 -2.01
N SER A 56 23.80 7.91 -1.24
CA SER A 56 23.87 8.90 -0.16
C SER A 56 23.63 10.32 -0.69
N ASN A 57 24.15 10.63 -1.88
CA ASN A 57 23.89 11.87 -2.61
C ASN A 57 22.56 11.78 -3.39
N ARG A 58 21.65 12.75 -3.18
CA ARG A 58 20.37 12.79 -3.90
C ARG A 58 20.50 13.11 -5.39
N ALA A 59 21.61 13.72 -5.82
CA ALA A 59 21.82 14.17 -7.19
C ALA A 59 22.61 13.17 -8.05
N ALA A 60 23.22 12.16 -7.44
CA ALA A 60 24.12 11.24 -8.15
C ALA A 60 24.06 9.84 -7.55
N ILE A 61 24.18 8.85 -8.42
CA ILE A 61 24.28 7.43 -8.08
C ILE A 61 25.64 6.97 -8.58
N SER A 62 26.42 6.30 -7.73
CA SER A 62 27.74 5.77 -8.11
C SER A 62 27.88 4.31 -7.73
N THR A 63 28.37 3.48 -8.64
CA THR A 63 28.76 2.10 -8.34
C THR A 63 30.02 2.09 -7.49
N VAL A 64 29.93 1.51 -6.29
CA VAL A 64 31.04 1.46 -5.33
C VAL A 64 31.67 0.07 -5.20
N ALA A 65 30.95 -0.96 -5.64
CA ALA A 65 31.44 -2.33 -5.76
C ALA A 65 30.59 -3.08 -6.79
N ASP A 66 31.19 -4.02 -7.49
CA ASP A 66 30.52 -4.93 -8.41
C ASP A 66 31.24 -6.28 -8.40
N ILE A 67 30.54 -7.32 -8.87
CA ILE A 67 31.12 -8.65 -9.12
C ILE A 67 30.50 -9.23 -10.38
N ASP A 68 31.37 -9.56 -11.33
CA ASP A 68 31.00 -10.36 -12.50
C ASP A 68 30.80 -11.81 -12.09
N LEU A 69 29.68 -12.37 -12.51
CA LEU A 69 29.34 -13.78 -12.35
C LEU A 69 29.60 -14.53 -13.66
N SER A 70 29.59 -15.86 -13.54
CA SER A 70 29.69 -16.78 -14.67
C SER A 70 28.72 -16.41 -15.78
N ARG A 71 29.18 -16.45 -17.04
CA ARG A 71 28.34 -16.23 -18.23
C ARG A 71 27.67 -17.51 -18.72
N GLU A 72 28.11 -18.62 -18.16
CA GLU A 72 27.64 -19.98 -18.36
C GLU A 72 26.49 -20.32 -17.38
N GLU A 73 26.17 -19.42 -16.46
CA GLU A 73 25.06 -19.56 -15.52
C GLU A 73 23.94 -18.57 -15.87
N ASP A 74 22.76 -18.78 -15.30
CA ASP A 74 21.63 -17.89 -15.51
C ASP A 74 21.83 -16.53 -14.83
N SER A 75 21.02 -15.56 -15.24
CA SER A 75 20.98 -14.23 -14.66
C SER A 75 20.39 -14.24 -13.25
N ILE A 76 20.73 -13.21 -12.47
CA ILE A 76 20.17 -13.06 -11.13
C ILE A 76 18.71 -12.65 -11.23
N SER A 77 17.81 -13.41 -10.62
CA SER A 77 16.35 -13.20 -10.70
C SER A 77 15.76 -12.48 -9.48
N SER A 78 16.37 -12.65 -8.30
CA SER A 78 15.85 -12.13 -7.03
C SER A 78 17.00 -11.89 -6.05
N VAL A 79 16.89 -10.86 -5.21
CA VAL A 79 17.88 -10.55 -4.16
C VAL A 79 17.20 -10.10 -2.87
N ALA A 80 17.84 -10.34 -1.72
CA ALA A 80 17.47 -9.74 -0.46
C ALA A 80 18.67 -9.60 0.50
N ASN A 81 18.65 -8.58 1.34
CA ASN A 81 19.81 -8.17 2.14
C ASN A 81 19.63 -8.38 3.66
N LEU A 82 20.62 -9.02 4.27
CA LEU A 82 20.89 -8.97 5.71
C LEU A 82 21.98 -7.94 5.99
N ALA A 83 21.80 -7.11 7.00
CA ALA A 83 22.84 -6.19 7.42
C ALA A 83 23.91 -6.88 8.26
N THR A 84 25.17 -6.52 7.99
CA THR A 84 26.31 -6.75 8.89
C THR A 84 26.80 -5.40 9.40
N LYS A 85 27.79 -5.39 10.31
CA LYS A 85 28.35 -4.16 10.86
C LYS A 85 28.85 -3.20 9.77
N ASP A 86 29.62 -3.72 8.82
CA ASP A 86 30.36 -2.93 7.82
C ASP A 86 29.87 -3.15 6.37
N GLY A 87 28.75 -3.84 6.21
CA GLY A 87 28.21 -4.15 4.89
C GLY A 87 26.98 -5.05 4.96
N LEU A 88 26.88 -6.03 4.07
CA LEU A 88 25.72 -6.91 3.96
C LEU A 88 26.11 -8.38 3.77
N ILE A 89 25.16 -9.26 4.04
CA ILE A 89 25.06 -10.56 3.39
C ILE A 89 23.86 -10.48 2.44
N THR A 90 24.11 -10.63 1.14
CA THR A 90 23.08 -10.61 0.10
C THR A 90 22.79 -12.03 -0.34
N PHE A 91 21.53 -12.44 -0.19
CA PHE A 91 21.03 -13.66 -0.81
C PHE A 91 20.56 -13.36 -2.24
N ALA A 92 20.80 -14.30 -3.15
CA ALA A 92 20.44 -14.16 -4.55
C ALA A 92 19.92 -15.48 -5.14
N GLY A 93 18.90 -15.38 -5.99
CA GLY A 93 18.42 -16.48 -6.83
C GLY A 93 19.15 -16.47 -8.18
N ILE A 94 19.95 -17.51 -8.43
CA ILE A 94 20.83 -17.62 -9.60
C ILE A 94 20.96 -19.11 -9.97
N ASN A 95 20.22 -19.54 -10.98
CA ASN A 95 20.30 -20.92 -11.44
C ASN A 95 21.71 -21.30 -11.92
N SER A 96 22.08 -22.55 -11.69
CA SER A 96 23.27 -23.15 -12.33
C SER A 96 23.10 -23.22 -13.85
N SER A 97 24.16 -23.58 -14.58
CA SER A 97 24.10 -23.80 -16.03
C SER A 97 22.98 -24.77 -16.42
N GLN A 98 22.44 -24.67 -17.63
CA GLN A 98 21.42 -25.59 -18.12
C GLN A 98 21.92 -27.04 -18.07
N ALA A 99 23.20 -27.27 -18.35
CA ALA A 99 23.83 -28.58 -18.24
C ALA A 99 23.80 -29.14 -16.81
N ASP A 100 24.09 -28.31 -15.80
CA ASP A 100 24.03 -28.71 -14.40
C ASP A 100 22.59 -28.93 -13.94
N GLN A 101 21.66 -28.08 -14.37
CA GLN A 101 20.23 -28.24 -14.12
C GLN A 101 19.73 -29.57 -14.69
N ASP A 102 20.06 -29.89 -15.95
CA ASP A 102 19.73 -31.15 -16.61
C ASP A 102 20.33 -32.35 -15.87
N ALA A 103 21.53 -32.21 -15.29
CA ALA A 103 22.15 -33.19 -14.39
C ALA A 103 21.52 -33.26 -12.98
N GLY A 104 20.52 -32.42 -12.68
CA GLY A 104 19.83 -32.39 -11.38
C GLY A 104 20.62 -31.67 -10.28
N LYS A 105 21.55 -30.81 -10.67
CA LYS A 105 22.40 -29.99 -9.79
C LYS A 105 22.07 -28.51 -10.02
N ASN A 106 21.11 -27.97 -9.29
CA ASN A 106 20.78 -26.55 -9.38
C ASN A 106 21.05 -25.83 -8.06
N GLU A 107 22.24 -25.24 -7.93
CA GLU A 107 22.65 -24.46 -6.75
C GLU A 107 22.12 -23.02 -6.84
N HIS A 108 20.80 -22.90 -6.92
CA HIS A 108 20.08 -21.66 -7.21
C HIS A 108 20.18 -20.62 -6.10
N PHE A 109 20.33 -21.02 -4.84
CA PHE A 109 20.36 -20.10 -3.71
C PHE A 109 21.80 -19.76 -3.36
N ARG A 110 22.19 -18.49 -3.56
CA ARG A 110 23.57 -18.04 -3.36
C ARG A 110 23.66 -16.93 -2.33
N ALA A 111 24.73 -16.94 -1.55
CA ALA A 111 25.02 -15.91 -0.56
C ALA A 111 26.32 -15.18 -0.92
N PHE A 112 26.28 -13.85 -0.86
CA PHE A 112 27.41 -12.97 -1.11
C PHE A 112 27.68 -12.10 0.11
N GLY A 113 28.95 -11.97 0.50
CA GLY A 113 29.41 -11.03 1.50
C GLY A 113 29.76 -9.73 0.82
N ILE A 114 29.18 -8.64 1.28
CA ILE A 114 29.42 -7.29 0.76
C ILE A 114 30.06 -6.47 1.88
N ARG A 115 31.16 -5.78 1.57
CA ARG A 115 31.77 -4.76 2.44
C ARG A 115 31.68 -3.41 1.76
N TYR A 116 31.19 -2.42 2.49
CA TYR A 116 31.10 -1.05 1.98
C TYR A 116 32.48 -0.40 1.93
N PRO A 117 32.66 0.61 1.06
CA PRO A 117 33.84 1.46 1.13
C PRO A 117 33.93 2.16 2.49
N PRO A 118 35.13 2.38 3.04
CA PRO A 118 35.31 3.12 4.29
C PRO A 118 34.69 4.52 4.22
N ARG A 119 33.90 4.90 5.22
CA ARG A 119 33.30 6.26 5.27
C ARG A 119 34.38 7.31 5.53
N LYS A 120 34.22 8.52 4.97
CA LYS A 120 35.21 9.63 5.07
C LYS A 120 35.73 9.94 6.49
N LYS A 121 34.93 9.74 7.55
CA LYS A 121 35.34 9.94 8.96
C LYS A 121 36.33 8.89 9.50
N GLN A 122 36.53 7.81 8.75
CA GLN A 122 37.38 6.68 9.10
C GLN A 122 38.71 6.68 8.31
N LYS A 123 38.92 7.68 7.45
CA LYS A 123 40.21 7.93 6.81
C LYS A 123 41.12 8.62 7.83
N THR A 124 42.14 7.91 8.30
CA THR A 124 43.33 8.53 8.91
C THR A 124 43.99 9.45 7.87
N GLU A 125 44.52 10.60 8.32
CA GLU A 125 44.97 11.72 7.47
C GLU A 125 46.11 11.40 6.47
N ASP A 126 46.70 10.21 6.52
CA ASP A 126 47.89 9.85 5.73
C ASP A 126 47.62 9.21 4.36
N GLU A 127 46.37 8.95 3.96
CA GLU A 127 46.10 8.27 2.69
C GLU A 127 45.61 9.23 1.58
N LYS A 128 46.59 9.82 0.87
CA LYS A 128 46.45 10.31 -0.52
C LYS A 128 46.35 9.13 -1.50
N SER A 129 45.48 8.16 -1.23
CA SER A 129 45.21 7.00 -2.09
C SER A 129 43.85 7.13 -2.77
N GLU A 130 43.74 6.56 -3.98
CA GLU A 130 42.50 6.37 -4.75
C GLU A 130 41.33 5.91 -3.84
N PRO A 131 40.07 6.27 -4.14
CA PRO A 131 38.93 5.86 -3.32
C PRO A 131 38.87 4.34 -3.22
N VAL A 132 39.10 3.81 -2.02
CA VAL A 132 38.99 2.38 -1.71
C VAL A 132 37.57 1.93 -2.05
N LYS A 133 37.43 1.10 -3.09
CA LYS A 133 36.17 0.51 -3.50
C LYS A 133 35.68 -0.49 -2.44
N GLY A 134 34.36 -0.69 -2.39
CA GLY A 134 33.80 -1.81 -1.63
C GLY A 134 34.19 -3.16 -2.25
N ASN A 135 33.86 -4.25 -1.57
CA ASN A 135 34.17 -5.60 -2.02
C ASN A 135 32.92 -6.48 -1.97
N ILE A 136 32.77 -7.36 -2.97
CA ILE A 136 31.75 -8.41 -3.00
C ILE A 136 32.47 -9.75 -3.15
N SER A 137 32.10 -10.74 -2.35
CA SER A 137 32.67 -12.09 -2.39
C SER A 137 31.58 -13.16 -2.26
N LEU A 138 31.63 -14.20 -3.08
CA LEU A 138 30.75 -15.36 -2.94
C LEU A 138 31.06 -16.11 -1.62
N LEU A 139 30.05 -16.31 -0.78
CA LEU A 139 30.15 -17.05 0.48
C LEU A 139 29.77 -18.52 0.30
N GLY A 140 28.72 -18.80 -0.48
CA GLY A 140 28.26 -20.16 -0.72
C GLY A 140 27.13 -20.27 -1.72
N LYS A 141 26.98 -21.48 -2.26
CA LYS A 141 25.88 -21.89 -3.14
C LYS A 141 25.13 -23.07 -2.51
N ARG A 142 23.80 -23.11 -2.67
CA ARG A 142 22.92 -24.15 -2.09
C ARG A 142 21.77 -24.48 -3.04
N SER A 143 21.31 -25.72 -2.99
CA SER A 143 20.09 -26.17 -3.65
C SER A 143 19.02 -26.37 -2.57
N LEU A 144 18.18 -25.36 -2.34
CA LEU A 144 17.14 -25.44 -1.32
C LEU A 144 15.85 -26.07 -1.85
N PHE A 145 15.44 -25.81 -3.09
CA PHE A 145 14.32 -26.52 -3.72
C PHE A 145 14.56 -28.02 -3.85
N ALA A 146 13.46 -28.77 -3.76
CA ALA A 146 13.40 -30.17 -4.07
C ALA A 146 13.84 -30.41 -5.52
N LYS A 147 14.45 -31.58 -5.77
CA LYS A 147 14.89 -31.95 -7.11
C LYS A 147 13.67 -32.10 -8.03
N SER A 148 13.69 -31.37 -9.14
CA SER A 148 12.61 -31.46 -10.14
C SER A 148 12.52 -32.86 -10.73
N THR A 149 11.30 -33.38 -10.77
CA THR A 149 10.95 -34.65 -11.44
C THR A 149 10.52 -34.44 -12.89
N ALA A 150 10.52 -33.20 -13.37
CA ALA A 150 10.06 -32.86 -14.71
C ALA A 150 11.07 -33.31 -15.79
N PRO A 151 10.60 -33.75 -16.98
CA PRO A 151 11.47 -34.06 -18.10
C PRO A 151 12.31 -32.86 -18.56
N LYS A 152 11.73 -31.66 -18.50
CA LYS A 152 12.42 -30.39 -18.79
C LYS A 152 12.56 -29.60 -17.50
N LYS A 153 13.80 -29.20 -17.17
CA LYS A 153 14.12 -28.51 -15.93
C LYS A 153 14.30 -27.01 -16.22
N GLU A 154 13.18 -26.29 -16.14
CA GLU A 154 13.13 -24.83 -16.31
C GLU A 154 12.88 -24.09 -14.98
N THR A 155 12.90 -24.82 -13.87
CA THR A 155 12.66 -24.27 -12.54
C THR A 155 13.73 -23.25 -12.18
N TYR A 156 13.31 -22.05 -11.81
CA TYR A 156 14.19 -21.02 -11.28
C TYR A 156 13.65 -20.48 -9.95
N GLN A 157 14.52 -19.83 -9.18
CA GLN A 157 14.08 -19.09 -8.00
C GLN A 157 13.42 -17.79 -8.46
N ARG A 158 12.10 -17.71 -8.32
CA ARG A 158 11.33 -16.53 -8.74
C ARG A 158 11.34 -15.44 -7.67
N LEU A 159 11.11 -15.83 -6.41
CA LEU A 159 10.91 -14.90 -5.31
C LEU A 159 11.96 -15.12 -4.22
N LEU A 160 12.32 -14.01 -3.57
CA LEU A 160 13.14 -13.98 -2.36
C LEU A 160 12.73 -12.76 -1.55
N ARG A 161 12.35 -12.97 -0.28
CA ARG A 161 11.99 -11.91 0.67
C ARG A 161 12.50 -12.25 2.05
N LEU A 162 12.83 -11.23 2.83
CA LEU A 162 13.22 -11.36 4.24
C LEU A 162 12.22 -10.56 5.09
N SER A 163 11.91 -11.03 6.29
CA SER A 163 11.09 -10.28 7.26
C SER A 163 11.69 -8.89 7.51
N PRO A 164 10.92 -7.82 7.75
CA PRO A 164 11.47 -6.49 8.00
C PRO A 164 12.44 -6.48 9.19
N VAL A 165 13.38 -5.54 9.21
CA VAL A 165 14.19 -5.29 10.40
C VAL A 165 13.37 -4.55 11.46
N GLN A 166 13.57 -4.90 12.73
CA GLN A 166 12.96 -4.18 13.83
C GLN A 166 13.87 -3.04 14.28
N LYS A 167 13.27 -1.90 14.63
CA LYS A 167 13.97 -0.77 15.26
C LYS A 167 14.23 -1.14 16.74
N ARG A 168 15.33 -1.85 17.01
CA ARG A 168 15.82 -2.15 18.37
C ARG A 168 17.33 -2.02 18.41
N ASP A 169 17.89 -1.74 19.59
CA ASP A 169 19.33 -1.54 19.84
C ASP A 169 20.21 -2.77 19.48
N ALA A 170 19.59 -3.90 19.16
CA ALA A 170 20.24 -5.08 18.59
C ALA A 170 19.49 -5.53 17.32
N PRO A 171 20.20 -6.01 16.27
CA PRO A 171 19.55 -6.53 15.07
C PRO A 171 18.66 -7.72 15.45
N GLY A 172 17.35 -7.55 15.25
CA GLY A 172 16.36 -8.62 15.49
C GLY A 172 16.66 -9.84 14.61
N LYS A 173 16.34 -11.03 15.13
CA LYS A 173 16.43 -12.26 14.34
C LYS A 173 15.41 -12.19 13.20
N ARG A 174 15.79 -12.65 12.01
CA ARG A 174 14.96 -12.59 10.79
C ARG A 174 14.75 -13.97 10.20
N ILE A 175 13.66 -14.11 9.46
CA ILE A 175 13.44 -15.26 8.58
C ILE A 175 13.39 -14.78 7.13
N GLY A 176 13.57 -15.72 6.21
CA GLY A 176 13.41 -15.49 4.78
C GLY A 176 12.47 -16.48 4.15
N ALA A 177 11.98 -16.14 2.97
CA ALA A 177 11.21 -17.03 2.13
C ALA A 177 11.66 -16.94 0.67
N ILE A 178 11.69 -18.10 -0.01
CA ILE A 178 11.90 -18.21 -1.45
C ILE A 178 10.76 -19.00 -2.09
N ALA A 179 10.50 -18.73 -3.37
CA ALA A 179 9.54 -19.52 -4.15
C ALA A 179 10.07 -19.85 -5.53
N SER A 180 9.74 -21.05 -6.00
CA SER A 180 10.06 -21.50 -7.35
C SER A 180 9.13 -20.87 -8.40
N GLY A 181 9.63 -20.67 -9.61
CA GLY A 181 8.83 -20.38 -10.81
C GLY A 181 9.13 -21.40 -11.90
N LEU A 182 8.15 -21.64 -12.78
CA LEU A 182 8.20 -22.64 -13.85
C LEU A 182 8.52 -24.07 -13.37
N ALA A 183 8.22 -24.36 -12.11
CA ALA A 183 8.36 -25.70 -11.56
C ALA A 183 7.08 -26.51 -11.79
N LYS A 184 7.25 -27.78 -12.17
CA LYS A 184 6.16 -28.75 -12.18
C LYS A 184 5.55 -28.89 -10.79
N ASP A 185 6.42 -29.06 -9.80
CA ASP A 185 6.09 -29.18 -8.38
C ASP A 185 6.58 -27.90 -7.69
N SER A 186 5.74 -26.85 -7.70
CA SER A 186 6.13 -25.56 -7.12
C SER A 186 6.09 -25.57 -5.60
N GLU A 187 7.04 -24.87 -4.97
CA GLU A 187 7.11 -24.78 -3.53
C GLU A 187 7.51 -23.38 -3.04
N VAL A 188 7.10 -23.07 -1.81
CA VAL A 188 7.60 -21.94 -1.01
C VAL A 188 8.40 -22.51 0.16
N ILE A 189 9.63 -22.04 0.32
CA ILE A 189 10.52 -22.45 1.42
C ILE A 189 10.70 -21.27 2.35
N VAL A 190 10.50 -21.49 3.65
CA VAL A 190 10.79 -20.53 4.71
C VAL A 190 12.04 -21.00 5.44
N PHE A 191 13.00 -20.11 5.66
CA PHE A 191 14.30 -20.43 6.23
C PHE A 191 14.73 -19.43 7.30
N ASN A 192 15.61 -19.89 8.20
CA ASN A 192 16.25 -19.06 9.20
C ASN A 192 17.28 -18.13 8.54
N ALA A 193 17.04 -16.82 8.59
CA ALA A 193 17.91 -15.80 8.01
C ALA A 193 18.84 -15.15 9.06
N THR A 194 19.22 -15.89 10.10
CA THR A 194 20.31 -15.49 11.02
C THR A 194 21.66 -16.12 10.64
N VAL A 195 21.69 -16.97 9.62
CA VAL A 195 22.88 -17.68 9.16
C VAL A 195 23.28 -17.14 7.79
N ALA A 196 24.57 -16.95 7.56
CA ALA A 196 25.08 -16.38 6.30
C ALA A 196 24.88 -17.30 5.09
N ILE A 197 24.78 -18.62 5.30
CA ILE A 197 24.56 -19.61 4.25
C ILE A 197 23.55 -20.65 4.78
N PRO A 198 22.24 -20.40 4.63
CA PRO A 198 21.20 -21.33 5.08
C PRO A 198 21.31 -22.71 4.41
N GLU A 199 21.15 -23.77 5.19
CA GLU A 199 21.17 -25.17 4.74
C GLU A 199 19.82 -25.86 5.03
N ASP A 200 19.69 -27.15 4.69
CA ASP A 200 18.45 -27.92 4.94
C ASP A 200 18.02 -27.89 6.42
N ARG A 201 18.97 -27.89 7.36
CA ARG A 201 18.71 -27.78 8.80
C ARG A 201 18.20 -26.41 9.26
N ASP A 202 18.31 -25.41 8.40
CA ASP A 202 17.86 -24.04 8.67
C ASP A 202 16.51 -23.75 7.99
N ILE A 203 15.94 -24.74 7.28
CA ILE A 203 14.59 -24.67 6.74
C ILE A 203 13.59 -24.79 7.87
N ILE A 204 12.74 -23.78 7.98
CA ILE A 204 11.66 -23.67 8.96
C ILE A 204 10.44 -24.44 8.46
N THR A 205 10.10 -24.27 7.18
CA THR A 205 9.03 -25.04 6.54
C THR A 205 9.20 -25.11 5.03
N ARG A 206 8.61 -26.14 4.44
CA ARG A 206 8.35 -26.26 3.01
C ARG A 206 6.85 -26.29 2.79
N ILE A 207 6.36 -25.48 1.86
CA ILE A 207 4.96 -25.39 1.47
C ILE A 207 4.87 -25.85 0.03
N ALA A 208 4.29 -27.02 -0.20
CA ALA A 208 3.96 -27.47 -1.54
C ALA A 208 2.76 -26.68 -2.06
N LEU A 209 2.84 -26.18 -3.28
CA LEU A 209 1.73 -25.51 -3.96
C LEU A 209 0.92 -26.53 -4.77
N PRO A 210 -0.38 -26.26 -5.02
CA PRO A 210 -1.18 -27.10 -5.90
C PRO A 210 -0.54 -27.30 -7.27
N GLU A 211 -0.85 -28.40 -7.94
CA GLU A 211 -0.33 -28.68 -9.29
C GLU A 211 -0.64 -27.50 -10.23
N LYS A 212 0.37 -27.03 -10.99
CA LYS A 212 0.27 -25.88 -11.92
C LYS A 212 0.00 -24.53 -11.26
N ALA A 213 0.01 -24.44 -9.92
CA ALA A 213 0.00 -23.18 -9.21
C ALA A 213 1.43 -22.73 -8.91
N GLU A 214 1.65 -21.42 -8.94
CA GLU A 214 2.91 -20.79 -8.55
C GLU A 214 2.60 -19.64 -7.59
N ALA A 215 3.54 -19.34 -6.67
CA ALA A 215 3.45 -18.12 -5.89
C ALA A 215 3.72 -16.94 -6.84
N ALA A 216 2.68 -16.16 -7.13
CA ALA A 216 2.79 -14.96 -7.95
C ALA A 216 3.69 -13.91 -7.28
N ASP A 217 3.54 -13.77 -5.95
CA ASP A 217 4.34 -12.94 -5.05
C ASP A 217 4.19 -13.41 -3.59
N LEU A 218 5.08 -12.94 -2.70
CA LEU A 218 5.01 -13.19 -1.26
C LEU A 218 5.59 -12.02 -0.46
N ASP A 219 5.16 -11.89 0.79
CA ASP A 219 5.73 -10.93 1.73
C ASP A 219 5.73 -11.48 3.16
N ILE A 220 6.51 -10.84 4.04
CA ILE A 220 6.66 -11.26 5.43
C ILE A 220 6.49 -10.04 6.34
N ALA A 221 5.60 -10.13 7.32
CA ALA A 221 5.46 -9.16 8.40
C ALA A 221 5.94 -9.74 9.73
N VAL A 222 6.19 -8.86 10.68
CA VAL A 222 6.45 -9.23 12.08
C VAL A 222 5.25 -8.74 12.88
N THR A 223 4.64 -9.63 13.68
CA THR A 223 3.51 -9.29 14.55
C THR A 223 3.99 -8.55 15.81
N PRO A 224 3.10 -7.88 16.55
CA PRO A 224 3.43 -7.27 17.84
C PRO A 224 4.07 -8.26 18.84
N GLU A 225 3.67 -9.54 18.79
CA GLU A 225 4.21 -10.64 19.62
C GLU A 225 5.60 -11.11 19.17
N SER A 226 6.18 -10.48 18.14
CA SER A 226 7.45 -10.87 17.50
C SER A 226 7.38 -12.24 16.79
N ASP A 227 6.19 -12.66 16.39
CA ASP A 227 5.99 -13.78 15.47
C ASP A 227 6.14 -13.27 14.02
N PHE A 228 6.33 -14.19 13.07
CA PHE A 228 6.44 -13.85 11.65
C PHE A 228 5.19 -14.29 10.90
N SER A 229 4.43 -13.35 10.34
CA SER A 229 3.33 -13.67 9.42
C SER A 229 3.84 -13.68 7.99
N ILE A 230 3.63 -14.80 7.30
CA ILE A 230 4.02 -14.96 5.89
C ILE A 230 2.75 -15.04 5.07
N ALA A 231 2.63 -14.14 4.09
CA ALA A 231 1.53 -14.16 3.14
C ALA A 231 2.08 -14.37 1.72
N TYR A 232 1.42 -15.20 0.93
CA TYR A 232 1.70 -15.37 -0.48
C TYR A 232 0.41 -15.48 -1.26
N CYS A 233 0.44 -15.13 -2.55
CA CYS A 233 -0.71 -15.27 -3.43
C CYS A 233 -0.34 -16.11 -4.65
N ASP A 234 -1.30 -16.90 -5.12
CA ASP A 234 -1.29 -17.40 -6.50
C ASP A 234 -2.16 -16.48 -7.37
N ASP A 235 -2.56 -16.91 -8.56
CA ASP A 235 -3.41 -16.10 -9.45
C ASP A 235 -4.74 -15.65 -8.81
N HIS A 236 -5.35 -16.44 -7.91
CA HIS A 236 -6.73 -16.22 -7.43
C HIS A 236 -6.93 -16.36 -5.92
N ASN A 237 -5.91 -16.72 -5.16
CA ASN A 237 -6.01 -16.99 -3.74
C ASN A 237 -4.89 -16.26 -2.99
N ILE A 238 -5.19 -15.83 -1.76
CA ILE A 238 -4.20 -15.36 -0.79
C ILE A 238 -4.12 -16.41 0.32
N TYR A 239 -2.90 -16.76 0.68
CA TYR A 239 -2.58 -17.67 1.77
C TYR A 239 -1.81 -16.93 2.84
N GLU A 240 -2.05 -17.26 4.10
CA GLU A 240 -1.32 -16.72 5.25
C GLU A 240 -0.99 -17.84 6.24
N GLN A 241 0.18 -17.72 6.87
CA GLN A 241 0.55 -18.51 8.02
C GLN A 241 1.51 -17.73 8.92
N THR A 242 1.22 -17.73 10.21
CA THR A 242 2.08 -17.15 11.24
C THR A 242 2.99 -18.20 11.85
N TYR A 243 4.24 -17.81 12.11
CA TYR A 243 5.32 -18.64 12.64
C TYR A 243 5.91 -18.02 13.88
N ARG A 244 5.77 -18.72 15.01
CA ARG A 244 6.57 -18.46 16.20
C ARG A 244 7.80 -19.36 16.16
N TYR A 245 8.96 -18.78 15.86
CA TYR A 245 10.19 -19.54 15.67
C TYR A 245 11.19 -19.36 16.82
N ASP A 246 11.47 -20.45 17.53
CA ASP A 246 12.57 -20.51 18.48
C ASP A 246 13.86 -20.80 17.72
N PHE A 247 14.65 -19.76 17.46
CA PHE A 247 15.93 -19.85 16.75
C PHE A 247 16.99 -20.67 17.48
N ASN A 248 16.91 -20.83 18.81
CA ASN A 248 17.90 -21.59 19.57
C ASN A 248 17.59 -23.09 19.48
N LYS A 249 16.30 -23.46 19.62
CA LYS A 249 15.84 -24.85 19.51
C LYS A 249 15.54 -25.28 18.06
N LYS A 250 15.59 -24.34 17.11
CA LYS A 250 15.19 -24.51 15.71
C LYS A 250 13.79 -25.12 15.56
N LYS A 251 12.85 -24.70 16.42
CA LYS A 251 11.48 -25.21 16.44
C LYS A 251 10.50 -24.12 16.05
N ALA A 252 9.65 -24.43 15.07
CA ALA A 252 8.56 -23.56 14.64
C ALA A 252 7.24 -24.03 15.21
N GLU A 253 6.50 -23.12 15.82
CA GLU A 253 5.07 -23.28 16.04
C GLU A 253 4.33 -22.53 14.93
N LYS A 254 3.39 -23.21 14.27
CA LYS A 254 2.65 -22.69 13.12
C LYS A 254 1.21 -22.39 13.52
N ARG A 255 0.72 -21.21 13.17
CA ARG A 255 -0.65 -20.77 13.46
C ARG A 255 -1.26 -20.13 12.21
N PRO A 256 -2.35 -20.69 11.67
CA PRO A 256 -2.94 -22.01 11.96
C PRO A 256 -2.04 -23.18 11.51
N VAL A 257 -2.46 -24.43 11.76
CA VAL A 257 -1.74 -25.64 11.29
C VAL A 257 -1.88 -25.74 9.76
N GLY A 258 -0.79 -25.45 9.06
CA GLY A 258 -0.72 -25.41 7.59
C GLY A 258 -1.01 -24.02 6.99
N PRO A 259 -0.50 -23.74 5.78
CA PRO A 259 -0.79 -22.49 5.08
C PRO A 259 -2.28 -22.42 4.79
N ARG A 260 -2.97 -21.47 5.41
CA ARG A 260 -4.40 -21.33 5.27
C ARG A 260 -4.68 -20.43 4.09
N ARG A 261 -5.60 -20.86 3.23
CA ARG A 261 -6.20 -19.96 2.24
C ARG A 261 -7.04 -18.91 2.98
N ALA A 262 -6.50 -17.70 3.10
CA ALA A 262 -7.15 -16.58 3.76
C ALA A 262 -8.23 -15.96 2.87
N TYR A 263 -7.99 -15.88 1.56
CA TYR A 263 -8.94 -15.32 0.60
C TYR A 263 -8.99 -16.16 -0.68
N GLN A 264 -10.16 -16.23 -1.29
CA GLN A 264 -10.36 -16.75 -2.64
C GLN A 264 -11.15 -15.72 -3.43
N MET A 265 -10.61 -15.30 -4.58
CA MET A 265 -11.29 -14.38 -5.46
C MET A 265 -12.59 -15.02 -5.97
N PRO A 266 -13.72 -14.27 -6.00
CA PRO A 266 -14.98 -14.78 -6.53
C PRO A 266 -14.82 -15.35 -7.94
N VAL A 267 -15.59 -16.38 -8.24
CA VAL A 267 -15.77 -16.88 -9.61
C VAL A 267 -17.04 -16.20 -10.13
N PRO A 268 -16.97 -15.31 -11.13
CA PRO A 268 -18.18 -14.65 -11.60
C PRO A 268 -19.12 -15.68 -12.25
N GLU A 269 -20.43 -15.52 -12.04
CA GLU A 269 -21.44 -16.40 -12.63
C GLU A 269 -21.37 -16.35 -14.16
N GLY A 270 -21.31 -17.52 -14.82
CA GLY A 270 -21.24 -17.66 -16.28
C GLY A 270 -19.87 -17.97 -16.88
N PHE A 271 -18.79 -18.08 -16.08
CA PHE A 271 -17.45 -18.32 -16.61
C PHE A 271 -17.01 -19.78 -16.63
N GLN A 272 -17.06 -20.40 -17.81
CA GLN A 272 -16.35 -21.64 -18.13
C GLN A 272 -14.86 -21.42 -18.49
N ASP A 273 -14.40 -20.18 -18.74
CA ASP A 273 -12.99 -19.88 -19.10
C ASP A 273 -12.22 -19.17 -17.96
N PRO A 274 -11.16 -19.80 -17.39
CA PRO A 274 -10.26 -19.17 -16.41
C PRO A 274 -9.59 -17.87 -16.85
N ARG A 275 -9.45 -17.59 -18.16
CA ARG A 275 -8.78 -16.37 -18.68
C ARG A 275 -9.59 -15.09 -18.49
N SER A 276 -10.85 -15.23 -18.12
CA SER A 276 -11.77 -14.13 -17.89
C SER A 276 -11.68 -13.51 -16.50
N ARG A 277 -10.85 -14.06 -15.62
CA ARG A 277 -10.79 -13.66 -14.21
C ARG A 277 -9.64 -12.68 -13.98
N PRO A 278 -9.81 -11.70 -13.05
CA PRO A 278 -8.68 -10.93 -12.58
C PRO A 278 -7.66 -11.83 -11.89
N LYS A 279 -6.39 -11.41 -11.91
CA LYS A 279 -5.29 -12.16 -11.29
C LYS A 279 -4.49 -11.32 -10.33
N PHE A 280 -4.16 -11.88 -9.17
CA PHE A 280 -3.17 -11.29 -8.29
C PHE A 280 -1.80 -11.29 -8.98
N ARG A 281 -1.08 -10.17 -8.85
CA ARG A 281 0.25 -9.98 -9.45
C ARG A 281 1.33 -9.78 -8.41
N CYS A 282 1.01 -9.04 -7.35
CA CYS A 282 1.91 -8.70 -6.25
C CYS A 282 1.14 -8.60 -4.93
N LEU A 283 1.84 -8.78 -3.81
CA LEU A 283 1.28 -8.74 -2.46
C LEU A 283 2.28 -8.10 -1.49
N ARG A 284 1.85 -7.12 -0.70
CA ARG A 284 2.68 -6.49 0.34
C ARG A 284 1.90 -6.31 1.63
N PHE A 285 2.55 -6.48 2.77
CA PHE A 285 1.97 -6.07 4.03
C PHE A 285 1.95 -4.54 4.13
N LEU A 286 0.83 -4.00 4.61
CA LEU A 286 0.73 -2.63 5.13
C LEU A 286 1.17 -2.66 6.59
N ASN A 287 0.52 -3.48 7.41
CA ASN A 287 0.92 -3.77 8.79
C ASN A 287 0.88 -5.30 9.02
N ALA A 288 0.95 -5.78 10.25
CA ALA A 288 0.99 -7.23 10.53
C ALA A 288 -0.30 -7.99 10.14
N GLU A 289 -1.41 -7.29 9.97
CA GLU A 289 -2.74 -7.87 9.78
C GLU A 289 -3.37 -7.48 8.45
N ASN A 290 -2.82 -6.51 7.73
CA ASN A 290 -3.41 -5.97 6.52
C ASN A 290 -2.43 -6.06 5.35
N VAL A 291 -2.89 -6.57 4.22
CA VAL A 291 -2.11 -6.67 2.98
C VAL A 291 -2.75 -5.87 1.86
N VAL A 292 -1.91 -5.29 1.01
CA VAL A 292 -2.31 -4.70 -0.27
C VAL A 292 -1.87 -5.63 -1.41
N ALA A 293 -2.82 -5.97 -2.28
CA ALA A 293 -2.58 -6.79 -3.46
C ALA A 293 -2.74 -5.94 -4.73
N LEU A 294 -1.84 -6.17 -5.69
CA LEU A 294 -2.00 -5.67 -7.06
C LEU A 294 -2.77 -6.70 -7.88
N VAL A 295 -3.85 -6.28 -8.50
CA VAL A 295 -4.73 -7.13 -9.32
C VAL A 295 -4.77 -6.62 -10.75
N ASN A 296 -4.45 -7.48 -11.72
CA ASN A 296 -4.63 -7.18 -13.14
C ASN A 296 -5.98 -7.73 -13.62
N LYS A 297 -6.77 -6.89 -14.28
CA LYS A 297 -8.03 -7.31 -14.90
C LYS A 297 -7.77 -8.20 -16.13
N PRO A 298 -8.71 -9.10 -16.47
CA PRO A 298 -8.63 -9.89 -17.69
C PRO A 298 -8.53 -9.00 -18.93
N ASN A 299 -8.03 -9.56 -20.04
CA ASN A 299 -8.00 -8.91 -21.35
C ASN A 299 -7.35 -7.51 -21.36
N LYS A 300 -6.37 -7.27 -20.48
CA LYS A 300 -5.71 -5.97 -20.31
C LYS A 300 -6.72 -4.84 -20.03
N GLY A 301 -7.82 -5.16 -19.33
CA GLY A 301 -8.91 -4.23 -19.01
C GLY A 301 -8.57 -3.17 -17.96
N GLY A 302 -7.38 -3.21 -17.37
CA GLY A 302 -6.94 -2.30 -16.31
C GLY A 302 -6.28 -3.04 -15.15
N ALA A 303 -5.90 -2.29 -14.12
CA ALA A 303 -5.33 -2.82 -12.89
C ALA A 303 -5.93 -2.11 -11.67
N GLU A 304 -5.88 -2.76 -10.52
CA GLU A 304 -6.44 -2.28 -9.26
C GLU A 304 -5.51 -2.62 -8.09
N LEU A 305 -5.53 -1.81 -7.05
CA LEU A 305 -5.05 -2.17 -5.73
C LEU A 305 -6.22 -2.61 -4.86
N ARG A 306 -6.05 -3.67 -4.09
CA ARG A 306 -7.05 -4.17 -3.15
C ARG A 306 -6.43 -4.39 -1.79
N VAL A 307 -7.07 -3.88 -0.74
CA VAL A 307 -6.60 -4.05 0.64
C VAL A 307 -7.42 -5.14 1.31
N TYR A 308 -6.76 -6.07 1.97
CA TYR A 308 -7.37 -7.16 2.70
C TYR A 308 -6.92 -7.15 4.16
N HIS A 309 -7.87 -7.29 5.07
CA HIS A 309 -7.62 -7.58 6.48
C HIS A 309 -7.56 -9.10 6.70
N LEU A 310 -6.50 -9.57 7.33
CA LEU A 310 -6.21 -10.97 7.60
C LEU A 310 -6.55 -11.28 9.06
N TYR A 311 -7.71 -11.90 9.29
CA TYR A 311 -8.07 -12.35 10.64
C TYR A 311 -7.18 -13.54 11.07
N PRO A 312 -6.81 -13.62 12.37
CA PRO A 312 -6.09 -14.77 12.92
C PRO A 312 -6.83 -16.09 12.67
N THR A 313 -8.16 -16.05 12.80
CA THR A 313 -9.07 -17.16 12.52
C THR A 313 -10.24 -16.65 11.67
N GLY A 314 -10.35 -17.09 10.42
CA GLY A 314 -11.47 -16.73 9.54
C GLY A 314 -11.03 -16.13 8.19
N PRO A 315 -11.93 -16.09 7.20
CA PRO A 315 -11.62 -15.57 5.87
C PRO A 315 -11.21 -14.09 5.94
N ALA A 316 -10.26 -13.68 5.11
CA ALA A 316 -9.86 -12.29 5.00
C ALA A 316 -11.00 -11.42 4.45
N MET A 317 -11.06 -10.18 4.91
CA MET A 317 -12.06 -9.19 4.48
C MET A 317 -11.44 -8.20 3.51
N GLU A 318 -12.09 -7.97 2.35
CA GLU A 318 -11.67 -6.92 1.42
C GLU A 318 -12.12 -5.56 1.97
N LEU A 319 -11.16 -4.72 2.38
CA LEU A 319 -11.43 -3.42 2.99
C LEU A 319 -11.66 -2.32 1.95
N MET A 320 -10.90 -2.36 0.85
CA MET A 320 -10.86 -1.27 -0.11
C MET A 320 -10.39 -1.73 -1.48
N VAL A 321 -10.96 -1.14 -2.53
CA VAL A 321 -10.50 -1.27 -3.91
C VAL A 321 -10.18 0.11 -4.49
N LYS A 322 -8.98 0.25 -5.05
CA LYS A 322 -8.54 1.42 -5.80
C LYS A 322 -8.26 1.03 -7.25
N THR A 323 -9.14 1.44 -8.16
CA THR A 323 -8.89 1.28 -9.59
C THR A 323 -7.79 2.26 -10.04
N LEU A 324 -6.79 1.74 -10.77
CA LEU A 324 -5.72 2.55 -11.33
C LEU A 324 -6.20 3.35 -12.56
N PRO A 325 -5.49 4.42 -12.96
CA PRO A 325 -5.84 5.20 -14.14
C PRO A 325 -6.01 4.35 -15.41
N ARG A 326 -7.00 4.68 -16.25
CA ARG A 326 -7.41 3.88 -17.43
C ARG A 326 -6.30 3.62 -18.46
N ARG A 327 -5.22 4.42 -18.42
CA ARG A 327 -4.01 4.25 -19.24
C ARG A 327 -3.19 3.03 -18.81
N ILE A 328 -3.22 2.66 -17.54
CA ILE A 328 -2.54 1.49 -16.99
C ILE A 328 -3.40 0.26 -17.27
N LYS A 329 -3.11 -0.41 -18.39
CA LYS A 329 -3.83 -1.63 -18.79
C LYS A 329 -3.47 -2.84 -17.94
N GLN A 330 -2.23 -2.86 -17.47
CA GLN A 330 -1.71 -3.83 -16.50
C GLN A 330 -0.59 -3.15 -15.71
N ALA A 331 -0.30 -3.66 -14.53
CA ALA A 331 0.84 -3.27 -13.72
C ALA A 331 1.71 -4.48 -13.40
N SER A 332 2.98 -4.22 -13.10
CA SER A 332 4.05 -5.22 -13.05
C SER A 332 4.63 -5.44 -11.65
N SER A 333 4.65 -4.41 -10.82
CA SER A 333 5.29 -4.42 -9.49
C SER A 333 4.62 -3.41 -8.56
N ILE A 334 4.59 -3.73 -7.27
CA ILE A 334 4.25 -2.80 -6.18
C ILE A 334 5.30 -2.88 -5.08
N ASP A 335 5.44 -1.80 -4.34
CA ASP A 335 6.09 -1.83 -3.04
C ASP A 335 5.49 -0.78 -2.09
N VAL A 336 5.66 -1.00 -0.79
CA VAL A 336 5.08 -0.18 0.27
C VAL A 336 6.19 0.34 1.18
N CYS A 337 6.17 1.63 1.46
CA CYS A 337 6.92 2.22 2.56
C CYS A 337 5.96 2.50 3.72
N ALA A 338 6.17 1.80 4.84
CA ALA A 338 5.53 2.10 6.11
C ALA A 338 6.35 3.18 6.84
N PHE A 339 5.77 4.34 7.11
CA PHE A 339 6.41 5.35 7.97
C PHE A 339 6.20 5.01 9.44
N ASP A 340 7.06 5.44 10.37
CA ASP A 340 6.88 5.08 11.78
C ASP A 340 5.51 5.49 12.32
N ALA A 341 4.88 4.61 13.11
CA ALA A 341 3.63 4.91 13.80
C ALA A 341 3.83 5.97 14.90
N ASP A 342 2.79 6.73 15.20
CA ASP A 342 2.78 7.63 16.36
C ASP A 342 2.47 6.88 17.67
N LYS A 343 2.41 7.63 18.78
CA LYS A 343 2.13 7.09 20.12
C LYS A 343 0.76 6.39 20.21
N ASN A 344 -0.17 6.76 19.34
CA ASN A 344 -1.51 6.19 19.28
C ASN A 344 -1.58 5.00 18.31
N GLY A 345 -0.46 4.57 17.73
CA GLY A 345 -0.39 3.49 16.75
C GLY A 345 -0.80 3.90 15.34
N ASN A 346 -1.13 5.18 15.10
CA ASN A 346 -1.56 5.59 13.77
C ASN A 346 -0.34 5.66 12.85
N GLN A 347 -0.50 5.23 11.61
CA GLN A 347 0.58 5.16 10.63
C GLN A 347 0.18 5.73 9.26
N GLN A 348 1.13 6.19 8.46
CA GLN A 348 0.90 6.48 7.04
C GLN A 348 1.74 5.54 6.19
N PHE A 349 1.17 5.10 5.07
CA PHE A 349 1.81 4.25 4.09
C PHE A 349 1.92 4.97 2.76
N ALA A 350 3.08 4.88 2.12
CA ALA A 350 3.26 5.24 0.72
C ALA A 350 3.27 3.95 -0.13
N VAL A 351 2.37 3.86 -1.10
CA VAL A 351 2.22 2.70 -1.99
C VAL A 351 2.64 3.13 -3.39
N ALA A 352 3.67 2.50 -3.95
CA ALA A 352 4.11 2.75 -5.31
C ALA A 352 3.69 1.59 -6.23
N VAL A 353 3.27 1.93 -7.46
CA VAL A 353 2.83 0.96 -8.47
C VAL A 353 3.51 1.22 -9.80
N ALA A 354 4.17 0.20 -10.34
CA ALA A 354 4.81 0.24 -11.66
C ALA A 354 3.84 -0.22 -12.76
N GLY A 355 3.33 0.73 -13.54
CA GLY A 355 2.49 0.47 -14.71
C GLY A 355 3.27 -0.15 -15.87
N GLN A 356 2.57 -0.86 -16.76
CA GLN A 356 3.14 -1.29 -18.05
C GLN A 356 3.30 -0.13 -19.06
N ASP A 357 2.73 1.04 -18.77
CA ASP A 357 2.92 2.27 -19.54
C ASP A 357 4.19 3.04 -19.12
N ILE A 358 5.10 2.39 -18.38
CA ILE A 358 6.36 2.97 -17.86
C ILE A 358 6.12 4.18 -16.94
N SER A 359 4.94 4.23 -16.30
CA SER A 359 4.63 5.18 -15.24
C SER A 359 4.70 4.55 -13.86
N ILE A 360 5.06 5.35 -12.86
CA ILE A 360 4.95 5.00 -11.44
C ILE A 360 3.85 5.86 -10.82
N GLU A 361 2.81 5.20 -10.32
CA GLU A 361 1.75 5.82 -9.53
C GLU A 361 2.09 5.72 -8.04
N ILE A 362 2.00 6.83 -7.33
CA ILE A 362 2.27 6.90 -5.89
C ILE A 362 1.00 7.31 -5.17
N TYR A 363 0.56 6.44 -4.27
CA TYR A 363 -0.59 6.66 -3.42
C TYR A 363 -0.16 6.77 -1.95
N THR A 364 -0.98 7.46 -1.16
CA THR A 364 -0.88 7.46 0.30
C THR A 364 -2.19 6.95 0.90
N THR A 365 -2.07 6.27 2.04
CA THR A 365 -3.20 5.85 2.88
C THR A 365 -2.78 5.92 4.33
N ASN A 366 -3.69 6.30 5.21
CA ASN A 366 -3.46 6.45 6.64
C ASN A 366 -4.19 5.33 7.37
N TYR A 367 -3.51 4.72 8.34
CA TYR A 367 -4.09 3.76 9.26
C TYR A 367 -4.36 4.41 10.60
N GLN A 368 -5.56 4.16 11.12
CA GLN A 368 -6.00 4.58 12.44
C GLN A 368 -6.09 3.36 13.35
N SER A 369 -5.24 3.29 14.37
CA SER A 369 -5.16 2.12 15.25
C SER A 369 -6.37 2.01 16.18
N ALA A 370 -7.00 3.13 16.56
CA ALA A 370 -8.15 3.13 17.47
C ALA A 370 -9.38 2.43 16.88
N THR A 371 -9.55 2.52 15.56
CA THR A 371 -10.70 1.96 14.83
C THR A 371 -10.31 0.76 13.95
N ASP A 372 -9.02 0.47 13.82
CA ASP A 372 -8.47 -0.51 12.89
C ASP A 372 -8.92 -0.27 11.43
N THR A 373 -8.89 0.99 10.99
CA THR A 373 -9.36 1.39 9.66
C THR A 373 -8.29 2.10 8.84
N PHE A 374 -8.45 2.02 7.52
CA PHE A 374 -7.63 2.74 6.54
C PHE A 374 -8.42 3.86 5.88
N SER A 375 -7.80 5.03 5.73
CA SER A 375 -8.30 6.09 4.86
C SER A 375 -8.21 5.65 3.39
N GLY A 376 -9.07 6.21 2.54
CA GLY A 376 -9.01 6.03 1.08
C GLY A 376 -7.60 6.20 0.50
N MET A 377 -7.29 5.49 -0.60
CA MET A 377 -6.02 5.68 -1.32
C MET A 377 -6.04 6.99 -2.12
N HIS A 378 -5.28 7.97 -1.61
CA HIS A 378 -5.12 9.30 -2.21
C HIS A 378 -3.93 9.33 -3.16
N SER A 379 -4.13 9.87 -4.37
CA SER A 379 -3.04 10.04 -5.34
C SER A 379 -2.11 11.15 -4.87
N TYR A 380 -0.82 10.85 -4.76
CA TYR A 380 0.21 11.81 -4.38
C TYR A 380 0.94 12.35 -5.61
N LEU A 381 1.47 11.46 -6.45
CA LEU A 381 2.22 11.84 -7.64
C LEU A 381 2.21 10.71 -8.68
N THR A 382 2.21 11.10 -9.95
CA THR A 382 2.48 10.21 -11.08
C THR A 382 3.83 10.60 -11.69
N LEU A 383 4.74 9.64 -11.79
CA LEU A 383 5.99 9.77 -12.51
C LEU A 383 5.83 9.09 -13.87
N SER A 384 5.91 9.83 -14.97
CA SER A 384 5.79 9.29 -16.33
C SER A 384 7.17 9.08 -16.97
N GLU A 385 7.28 8.08 -17.84
CA GLU A 385 8.48 7.84 -18.66
C GLU A 385 9.77 7.70 -17.83
N VAL A 386 9.67 7.04 -16.67
CA VAL A 386 10.79 6.90 -15.71
C VAL A 386 11.98 6.16 -16.34
N HIS A 387 11.69 5.17 -17.19
CA HIS A 387 12.68 4.37 -17.92
C HIS A 387 12.41 4.39 -19.42
N GLY A 388 13.41 3.98 -20.22
CA GLY A 388 13.22 3.78 -21.67
C GLY A 388 12.56 2.44 -22.02
N GLN A 389 12.47 1.52 -21.06
CA GLN A 389 11.86 0.19 -21.22
C GLN A 389 11.08 -0.19 -19.97
N GLN A 390 10.35 -1.31 -20.03
CA GLN A 390 9.52 -1.81 -18.94
C GLN A 390 10.31 -1.98 -17.62
N MET A 391 9.70 -1.56 -16.51
CA MET A 391 10.24 -1.79 -15.17
C MET A 391 10.13 -3.27 -14.78
N THR A 392 11.20 -3.79 -14.17
CA THR A 392 11.27 -5.15 -13.61
C THR A 392 10.90 -5.17 -12.14
N LYS A 393 11.28 -4.13 -11.39
CA LYS A 393 11.02 -4.01 -9.95
C LYS A 393 11.01 -2.55 -9.52
N ILE A 394 10.16 -2.26 -8.55
CA ILE A 394 10.24 -1.05 -7.72
C ILE A 394 10.41 -1.46 -6.26
N VAL A 395 11.15 -0.68 -5.48
CA VAL A 395 11.41 -0.98 -4.07
C VAL A 395 11.66 0.30 -3.27
N TRP A 396 10.90 0.49 -2.19
CA TRP A 396 11.09 1.57 -1.25
C TRP A 396 12.27 1.28 -0.32
N SER A 397 13.05 2.31 -0.02
CA SER A 397 14.00 2.26 1.09
C SER A 397 13.22 2.21 2.41
N PRO A 398 13.60 1.32 3.35
CA PRO A 398 13.07 1.37 4.71
C PRO A 398 13.26 2.76 5.31
N PHE A 399 12.21 3.25 5.99
CA PHE A 399 12.25 4.50 6.71
C PHE A 399 12.25 4.24 8.20
N PHE A 400 13.19 4.88 8.91
CA PHE A 400 13.21 4.92 10.36
C PHE A 400 13.33 6.38 10.77
N SER A 401 12.39 6.84 11.60
CA SER A 401 12.45 8.20 12.10
C SER A 401 13.74 8.39 12.89
N PRO A 402 14.51 9.44 12.57
CA PRO A 402 15.75 9.73 13.27
C PRO A 402 15.49 10.05 14.75
N PRO A 403 16.41 9.68 15.67
CA PRO A 403 16.32 10.07 17.07
C PRO A 403 16.39 11.61 17.18
N ARG A 404 15.50 12.20 17.98
CA ARG A 404 15.43 13.65 18.23
C ARG A 404 16.02 13.95 19.63
N ALA A 405 16.66 15.11 19.82
CA ALA A 405 17.30 15.45 21.10
C ALA A 405 16.29 15.64 22.25
N SER A 406 16.67 15.27 23.48
CA SER A 406 15.89 15.52 24.69
C SER A 406 15.83 17.00 25.04
N ASP A 407 14.80 17.41 25.77
CA ASP A 407 14.71 18.78 26.30
C ASP A 407 15.80 19.04 27.36
N PRO A 408 16.39 20.25 27.40
CA PRO A 408 17.40 20.61 28.41
C PRO A 408 16.85 20.72 29.85
N LYS A 409 15.62 20.25 30.12
CA LYS A 409 14.96 20.40 31.43
C LYS A 409 15.12 19.19 32.37
N ASP A 410 15.58 18.03 31.88
CA ASP A 410 15.74 16.84 32.72
C ASP A 410 17.17 16.62 33.26
N GLY A 411 17.98 17.70 33.30
CA GLY A 411 19.38 17.65 33.71
C GLY A 411 19.73 18.50 34.94
N LYS A 412 19.05 18.34 36.08
CA LYS A 412 19.68 18.60 37.39
C LYS A 412 20.47 17.36 37.81
N GLY A 413 21.49 17.03 37.03
CA GLY A 413 22.39 15.90 37.25
C GLY A 413 23.73 16.24 36.63
N GLU A 414 24.78 16.02 37.40
CA GLU A 414 26.19 16.32 37.12
C GLU A 414 26.61 16.20 35.66
N LYS A 415 27.34 17.22 35.19
CA LYS A 415 28.07 17.20 33.91
C LYS A 415 29.19 16.16 33.97
N THR A 416 28.88 14.90 33.71
CA THR A 416 29.90 13.96 33.24
C THR A 416 30.04 14.10 31.73
N ALA A 417 31.20 14.59 31.30
CA ALA A 417 31.55 14.83 29.91
C ALA A 417 31.73 13.52 29.13
N ALA A 418 30.63 12.91 28.68
CA ALA A 418 30.61 12.01 27.53
C ALA A 418 29.16 11.80 27.05
N THR A 419 28.94 11.89 25.73
CA THR A 419 27.78 11.35 24.97
C THR A 419 26.38 11.98 25.17
N SER A 420 26.07 13.04 24.42
CA SER A 420 25.05 12.98 23.34
C SER A 420 25.02 14.29 22.55
N THR A 421 25.50 14.27 21.31
CA THR A 421 25.42 15.40 20.35
C THR A 421 24.27 15.16 19.36
N ALA A 422 23.10 14.75 19.85
CA ALA A 422 21.94 14.59 18.97
C ALA A 422 21.43 16.00 18.58
N PRO A 423 21.29 16.32 17.28
CA PRO A 423 20.77 17.63 16.88
C PRO A 423 19.31 17.79 17.34
N VAL A 424 18.95 19.01 17.77
CA VAL A 424 17.60 19.36 18.25
C VAL A 424 16.53 19.09 17.18
N HIS A 425 16.88 19.23 15.89
CA HIS A 425 16.08 18.77 14.76
C HIS A 425 16.94 17.89 13.83
N PRO A 426 16.43 16.75 13.36
CA PRO A 426 17.22 15.76 12.64
C PRO A 426 17.51 16.13 11.17
N GLY A 427 17.29 17.39 10.79
CA GLY A 427 17.35 17.86 9.41
C GLY A 427 16.21 17.34 8.52
N PRO A 428 16.19 17.72 7.24
CA PRO A 428 15.18 17.27 6.28
C PRO A 428 15.20 15.74 6.12
N GLN A 429 14.03 15.12 6.16
CA GLN A 429 13.85 13.68 6.00
C GLN A 429 13.27 13.34 4.63
N TYR A 430 13.57 12.14 4.14
CA TYR A 430 13.17 11.71 2.81
C TYR A 430 12.79 10.23 2.77
N ALA A 431 11.76 9.91 1.99
CA ALA A 431 11.54 8.57 1.48
C ALA A 431 12.25 8.43 0.12
N ARG A 432 12.74 7.23 -0.19
CA ARG A 432 13.44 6.95 -1.46
C ARG A 432 12.83 5.74 -2.12
N LEU A 433 12.43 5.87 -3.37
CA LEU A 433 11.95 4.78 -4.21
C LEU A 433 13.01 4.48 -5.25
N ALA A 434 13.43 3.21 -5.33
CA ALA A 434 14.24 2.73 -6.44
C ALA A 434 13.34 2.06 -7.47
N SER A 435 13.55 2.37 -8.74
CA SER A 435 12.97 1.64 -9.87
C SER A 435 14.07 1.14 -10.80
N VAL A 436 13.91 -0.09 -11.27
CA VAL A 436 14.86 -0.76 -12.16
C VAL A 436 14.15 -1.34 -13.37
N SER A 437 14.87 -1.46 -14.49
CA SER A 437 14.31 -1.80 -15.79
C SER A 437 15.13 -2.83 -16.55
N TYR A 438 14.46 -3.57 -17.44
CA TYR A 438 15.08 -4.37 -18.50
C TYR A 438 16.06 -3.53 -19.33
N GLY A 439 15.75 -2.24 -19.54
CA GLY A 439 16.62 -1.29 -20.22
C GLY A 439 17.67 -0.71 -19.28
N ASN A 440 18.40 -1.58 -18.57
CA ASN A 440 19.66 -1.36 -17.82
C ASN A 440 19.79 -0.08 -16.97
N THR A 441 18.68 0.50 -16.55
CA THR A 441 18.64 1.80 -15.86
C THR A 441 18.07 1.64 -14.46
N VAL A 442 18.68 2.38 -13.53
CA VAL A 442 18.23 2.56 -12.15
C VAL A 442 17.83 4.02 -11.97
N VAL A 443 16.66 4.27 -11.41
CA VAL A 443 16.23 5.62 -11.01
C VAL A 443 15.94 5.60 -9.51
N ILE A 444 16.39 6.64 -8.82
CA ILE A 444 16.10 6.86 -7.39
C ILE A 444 15.31 8.15 -7.26
N ASP A 445 14.01 8.02 -7.01
CA ASP A 445 13.13 9.13 -6.69
C ASP A 445 13.16 9.42 -5.19
N THR A 446 13.41 10.66 -4.82
CA THR A 446 13.55 11.10 -3.44
C THR A 446 12.43 12.07 -3.07
N PHE A 447 11.59 11.65 -2.12
CA PHE A 447 10.40 12.35 -1.69
C PHE A 447 10.62 13.02 -0.34
N PRO A 448 10.41 14.34 -0.22
CA PRO A 448 10.55 15.02 1.06
C PRO A 448 9.44 14.62 2.02
N LEU A 449 9.82 14.29 3.25
CA LEU A 449 8.88 13.99 4.33
C LEU A 449 8.74 15.21 5.25
N LYS A 450 7.53 15.38 5.78
CA LYS A 450 7.20 16.43 6.74
C LYS A 450 6.79 15.78 8.07
N PRO A 451 7.15 16.34 9.23
CA PRO A 451 6.50 15.96 10.49
C PRO A 451 5.02 16.33 10.42
N LEU A 452 4.13 15.45 10.92
CA LEU A 452 2.69 15.72 10.96
C LEU A 452 2.36 16.95 11.82
N GLU A 453 3.06 17.08 12.94
CA GLU A 453 2.98 18.19 13.89
C GLU A 453 4.39 18.75 14.05
N PRO A 454 4.78 19.79 13.30
CA PRO A 454 6.15 20.31 13.32
C PRO A 454 6.62 20.78 14.71
N GLN A 455 5.68 21.18 15.57
CA GLN A 455 5.95 21.61 16.94
C GLN A 455 6.13 20.43 17.91
N ASN A 456 5.59 19.26 17.58
CA ASN A 456 5.68 18.06 18.41
C ASN A 456 6.93 17.26 18.04
N LYS A 457 7.86 17.17 19.00
CA LYS A 457 9.11 16.44 18.84
C LYS A 457 8.92 14.93 18.70
N ASP A 458 7.78 14.35 19.03
CA ASP A 458 7.54 12.92 18.78
C ASP A 458 6.63 12.69 17.57
N SER A 459 6.38 13.74 16.78
CA SER A 459 5.51 13.64 15.62
C SER A 459 6.09 12.73 14.55
N ARG A 460 5.27 11.77 14.11
CA ARG A 460 5.55 10.90 12.96
C ARG A 460 5.78 11.72 11.69
N TYR A 461 6.55 11.14 10.78
CA TYR A 461 6.76 11.70 9.45
C TYR A 461 5.68 11.20 8.48
N VAL A 462 5.21 12.11 7.64
CA VAL A 462 4.22 11.85 6.60
C VAL A 462 4.72 12.39 5.25
N LEU A 463 4.32 11.71 4.19
CA LEU A 463 4.52 12.14 2.81
C LEU A 463 3.44 13.16 2.39
N SER A 464 2.19 12.91 2.77
CA SER A 464 1.05 13.78 2.53
C SER A 464 0.45 14.24 3.86
N HIS A 465 0.23 15.54 4.02
CA HIS A 465 -0.36 16.09 5.25
C HIS A 465 -1.90 16.09 5.14
N PRO A 466 -2.67 15.58 6.13
CA PRO A 466 -4.13 15.53 6.06
C PRO A 466 -4.81 16.89 5.78
N LYS A 467 -4.31 17.98 6.38
CA LYS A 467 -4.75 19.36 6.06
C LYS A 467 -4.60 19.75 4.58
N GLU A 468 -3.51 19.35 3.91
CA GLU A 468 -3.32 19.63 2.48
C GLU A 468 -4.37 18.87 1.65
N GLU A 469 -4.68 17.62 2.02
CA GLU A 469 -5.72 16.82 1.38
C GLU A 469 -7.11 17.45 1.57
N ARG A 470 -7.44 17.94 2.77
CA ARG A 470 -8.70 18.64 3.05
C ARG A 470 -8.83 19.92 2.22
N LEU A 471 -7.76 20.71 2.14
CA LEU A 471 -7.73 21.92 1.33
C LEU A 471 -7.98 21.62 -0.16
N TRP A 472 -7.34 20.58 -0.70
CA TRP A 472 -7.55 20.14 -2.07
C TRP A 472 -8.98 19.66 -2.33
N LYS A 473 -9.58 18.90 -1.40
CA LYS A 473 -10.99 18.49 -1.48
C LYS A 473 -11.92 19.71 -1.50
N LEU A 474 -11.73 20.66 -0.59
CA LEU A 474 -12.53 21.89 -0.54
C LEU A 474 -12.40 22.72 -1.82
N ALA A 475 -11.17 22.88 -2.34
CA ALA A 475 -10.93 23.60 -3.59
C ALA A 475 -11.60 22.91 -4.78
N TYR A 476 -11.52 21.57 -4.86
CA TYR A 476 -12.19 20.79 -5.90
C TYR A 476 -13.71 20.94 -5.86
N ILE A 477 -14.31 20.83 -4.66
CA ILE A 477 -15.75 21.05 -4.46
C ILE A 477 -16.13 22.47 -4.91
N ALA A 478 -15.39 23.50 -4.48
CA ALA A 478 -15.67 24.88 -4.85
C ALA A 478 -15.63 25.10 -6.38
N ILE A 479 -14.65 24.51 -7.08
CA ILE A 479 -14.56 24.59 -8.55
C ILE A 479 -15.78 23.93 -9.21
N ILE A 480 -16.18 22.74 -8.75
CA ILE A 480 -17.38 22.07 -9.28
C ILE A 480 -18.62 22.92 -9.02
N THR A 481 -18.77 23.47 -7.82
CA THR A 481 -19.91 24.35 -7.49
C THR A 481 -19.94 25.55 -8.44
N VAL A 482 -18.81 26.20 -8.72
CA VAL A 482 -18.73 27.31 -9.69
C VAL A 482 -19.14 26.85 -11.09
N ILE A 483 -18.67 25.69 -11.55
CA ILE A 483 -19.06 25.14 -12.87
C ILE A 483 -20.57 24.88 -12.93
N VAL A 484 -21.13 24.25 -11.90
CA VAL A 484 -22.56 23.93 -11.84
C VAL A 484 -23.40 25.22 -11.83
N VAL A 485 -22.99 26.23 -11.05
CA VAL A 485 -23.67 27.54 -11.02
C VAL A 485 -23.56 28.24 -12.39
N MET A 486 -22.40 28.22 -13.03
CA MET A 486 -22.22 28.79 -14.37
C MET A 486 -23.11 28.10 -15.41
N VAL A 487 -23.18 26.76 -15.39
CA VAL A 487 -24.06 25.99 -16.26
C VAL A 487 -25.52 26.33 -15.98
N ALA A 488 -25.93 26.40 -14.71
CA ALA A 488 -27.28 26.77 -14.31
C ALA A 488 -27.65 28.19 -14.75
N MET A 489 -26.74 29.16 -14.65
CA MET A 489 -26.96 30.53 -15.15
C MET A 489 -27.13 30.56 -16.66
N VAL A 490 -26.29 29.84 -17.42
CA VAL A 490 -26.44 29.72 -18.87
C VAL A 490 -27.80 29.12 -19.21
N LEU A 491 -28.18 28.01 -18.59
CA LEU A 491 -29.50 27.39 -18.77
C LEU A 491 -30.65 28.35 -18.44
N ALA A 492 -30.55 29.12 -17.34
CA ALA A 492 -31.56 30.09 -16.95
C ALA A 492 -31.71 31.25 -17.96
N THR A 493 -30.60 31.73 -18.54
CA THR A 493 -30.66 32.75 -19.61
C THR A 493 -31.29 32.21 -20.89
N PHE A 494 -30.98 30.97 -21.28
CA PHE A 494 -31.61 30.34 -22.45
C PHE A 494 -33.10 30.08 -22.25
N THR A 495 -33.55 29.66 -21.06
CA THR A 495 -34.98 29.46 -20.79
C THR A 495 -35.75 30.76 -20.67
N ALA A 496 -35.15 31.83 -20.13
CA ALA A 496 -35.75 33.16 -20.08
C ALA A 496 -35.91 33.76 -21.49
N ASP A 497 -34.90 33.65 -22.35
CA ASP A 497 -34.94 34.18 -23.72
C ASP A 497 -35.92 33.41 -24.63
N ILE A 498 -36.08 32.10 -24.41
CA ILE A 498 -37.14 31.28 -25.05
C ILE A 498 -38.54 31.65 -24.55
N ALA A 499 -38.67 32.02 -23.26
CA ALA A 499 -39.94 32.45 -22.68
C ALA A 499 -40.38 33.83 -23.18
N GLU A 500 -39.44 34.74 -23.44
CA GLU A 500 -39.73 36.10 -23.94
C GLU A 500 -39.80 36.18 -25.48
N ASN A 501 -39.06 35.37 -26.24
CA ASN A 501 -39.01 35.45 -27.69
C ASN A 501 -39.19 34.07 -28.39
N PRO A 502 -40.44 33.66 -28.71
CA PRO A 502 -40.76 32.34 -29.27
C PRO A 502 -40.19 32.09 -30.68
N THR A 503 -39.58 33.08 -31.33
CA THR A 503 -38.91 32.92 -32.63
C THR A 503 -37.54 32.24 -32.53
N ALA A 504 -36.89 32.27 -31.36
CA ALA A 504 -35.61 31.59 -31.11
C ALA A 504 -35.72 30.05 -31.15
N MET A 505 -36.93 29.52 -30.95
CA MET A 505 -37.24 28.08 -31.03
C MET A 505 -36.97 27.45 -32.41
N ARG A 506 -36.80 28.26 -33.47
CA ARG A 506 -36.51 27.79 -34.83
C ARG A 506 -35.08 27.28 -35.03
N PHE A 507 -34.14 27.69 -34.17
CA PHE A 507 -32.73 27.27 -34.26
C PHE A 507 -32.41 25.98 -33.49
N LEU A 508 -33.37 25.45 -32.72
CA LEU A 508 -33.21 24.20 -31.97
C LEU A 508 -33.56 22.97 -32.82
N PRO A 509 -32.84 21.84 -32.68
CA PRO A 509 -33.20 20.56 -33.29
C PRO A 509 -34.58 20.07 -32.84
N PRO A 510 -35.34 19.33 -33.68
CA PRO A 510 -36.73 18.94 -33.39
C PRO A 510 -36.91 18.22 -32.04
N GLY A 511 -35.96 17.35 -31.66
CA GLY A 511 -36.00 16.59 -30.41
C GLY A 511 -35.79 17.44 -29.15
N ALA A 512 -35.14 18.61 -29.24
CA ALA A 512 -34.93 19.50 -28.10
C ALA A 512 -36.13 20.42 -27.84
N ARG A 513 -36.95 20.70 -28.87
CA ARG A 513 -38.11 21.59 -28.77
C ARG A 513 -39.19 21.05 -27.83
N GLN A 514 -39.37 19.74 -27.76
CA GLN A 514 -40.37 19.10 -26.89
C GLN A 514 -40.08 19.26 -25.39
N TYR A 515 -38.83 19.53 -25.00
CA TYR A 515 -38.44 19.69 -23.59
C TYR A 515 -38.45 21.16 -23.12
N LEU A 516 -38.65 22.12 -24.03
CA LEU A 516 -38.49 23.56 -23.77
C LEU A 516 -39.77 24.39 -23.99
N VAL A 517 -40.87 23.78 -24.47
CA VAL A 517 -42.18 24.45 -24.51
C VAL A 517 -42.76 24.46 -23.10
N PRO A 518 -43.09 25.63 -22.52
CA PRO A 518 -43.85 25.68 -21.28
C PRO A 518 -45.29 25.24 -21.59
N SER A 519 -45.64 23.98 -21.32
CA SER A 519 -47.05 23.57 -21.40
C SER A 519 -47.83 24.24 -20.27
N LYS A 520 -48.98 24.84 -20.61
CA LYS A 520 -49.94 25.40 -19.64
C LYS A 520 -50.81 24.30 -19.00
N ASP A 521 -50.26 23.12 -18.80
CA ASP A 521 -50.93 22.05 -18.08
C ASP A 521 -50.41 22.00 -16.64
N PRO A 522 -51.25 21.69 -15.64
CA PRO A 522 -50.89 21.61 -14.23
C PRO A 522 -49.88 20.48 -13.89
N ILE A 523 -49.23 19.91 -14.91
CA ILE A 523 -48.23 18.84 -14.85
C ILE A 523 -46.80 19.40 -14.96
N THR A 524 -46.60 20.59 -15.55
CA THR A 524 -45.29 21.25 -15.63
C THR A 524 -44.91 21.97 -14.33
N SER A 525 -45.87 22.45 -13.54
CA SER A 525 -45.60 22.93 -12.18
C SER A 525 -45.08 21.81 -11.27
N THR A 526 -45.50 20.57 -11.53
CA THR A 526 -44.99 19.36 -10.87
C THR A 526 -43.57 19.05 -11.32
N LEU A 527 -43.17 19.28 -12.57
CA LEU A 527 -41.79 19.07 -13.02
C LEU A 527 -40.82 20.13 -12.51
N THR A 528 -41.23 21.39 -12.37
CA THR A 528 -40.39 22.43 -11.75
C THR A 528 -40.28 22.21 -10.23
N GLN A 529 -41.35 21.76 -9.57
CA GLN A 529 -41.29 21.31 -8.17
C GLN A 529 -40.49 20.01 -8.02
N THR A 530 -40.54 19.11 -9.00
CA THR A 530 -39.74 17.88 -8.99
C THR A 530 -38.27 18.20 -9.23
N LEU A 531 -37.91 19.09 -10.16
CA LEU A 531 -36.52 19.53 -10.39
C LEU A 531 -35.96 20.32 -9.20
N THR A 532 -36.77 21.12 -8.50
CA THR A 532 -36.35 21.76 -7.24
C THR A 532 -36.17 20.71 -6.13
N ARG A 533 -37.00 19.66 -6.11
CA ARG A 533 -36.86 18.48 -5.23
C ARG A 533 -35.74 17.51 -5.68
N THR A 534 -35.31 17.54 -6.94
CA THR A 534 -34.20 16.74 -7.50
C THR A 534 -32.86 17.45 -7.33
N VAL A 535 -32.81 18.78 -7.35
CA VAL A 535 -31.63 19.55 -6.91
C VAL A 535 -31.41 19.41 -5.38
N GLN A 536 -32.47 19.14 -4.63
CA GLN A 536 -32.41 18.72 -3.22
C GLN A 536 -32.19 17.21 -3.02
N ARG A 537 -32.18 16.43 -4.11
CA ARG A 537 -31.76 15.02 -4.18
C ARG A 537 -30.59 14.87 -5.15
N VAL A 538 -29.56 15.70 -4.97
CA VAL A 538 -28.21 15.17 -5.16
C VAL A 538 -28.11 14.10 -4.10
N SER A 539 -28.13 12.82 -4.50
CA SER A 539 -27.81 11.73 -3.58
C SER A 539 -26.59 12.18 -2.79
N PRO A 540 -26.64 12.18 -1.44
CA PRO A 540 -25.45 12.48 -0.68
C PRO A 540 -24.32 11.59 -1.22
N PRO A 541 -23.06 12.04 -1.21
CA PRO A 541 -21.96 11.13 -1.51
C PRO A 541 -22.20 9.85 -0.70
N THR A 542 -21.91 8.69 -1.30
CA THR A 542 -22.02 7.34 -0.71
C THR A 542 -21.25 7.16 0.60
N ASP A 543 -20.70 8.25 1.16
CA ASP A 543 -19.78 8.32 2.28
C ASP A 543 -20.14 9.49 3.24
N VAL A 544 -21.39 9.98 3.38
CA VAL A 544 -21.66 11.08 4.35
C VAL A 544 -21.43 10.63 5.78
N LEU A 545 -21.93 9.45 6.15
CA LEU A 545 -21.67 8.87 7.47
C LEU A 545 -20.17 8.60 7.67
N ARG A 546 -19.49 8.07 6.64
CA ARG A 546 -18.03 7.82 6.67
C ARG A 546 -17.21 9.09 6.81
N ASN A 547 -17.52 10.12 6.03
CA ASN A 547 -16.82 11.40 6.10
C ASN A 547 -17.07 12.08 7.45
N ALA A 548 -18.28 11.98 8.03
CA ALA A 548 -18.58 12.51 9.36
C ALA A 548 -17.81 11.77 10.47
N ILE A 549 -17.70 10.44 10.35
CA ILE A 549 -16.89 9.61 11.25
C ILE A 549 -15.40 9.97 11.10
N ASP A 550 -14.87 9.98 9.88
CA ASP A 550 -13.46 10.31 9.61
C ASP A 550 -13.09 11.74 10.08
N GLU A 551 -14.02 12.69 9.99
CA GLU A 551 -13.86 14.07 10.46
C GLU A 551 -13.94 14.19 11.99
N HIS A 552 -14.81 13.41 12.63
CA HIS A 552 -14.99 13.36 14.09
C HIS A 552 -13.79 12.71 14.81
N TYR A 553 -13.19 11.67 14.21
CA TYR A 553 -12.03 10.96 14.79
C TYR A 553 -10.67 11.59 14.45
N ALA A 554 -10.63 12.68 13.68
CA ALA A 554 -9.40 13.38 13.31
C ALA A 554 -8.86 14.32 14.41
N ASP A 555 -9.66 14.66 15.42
CA ASP A 555 -9.30 15.55 16.54
C ASP A 555 -9.68 14.92 17.90
N PRO A 556 -8.71 14.56 18.76
CA PRO A 556 -8.98 13.89 20.04
C PRO A 556 -9.86 14.69 21.01
N GLU A 557 -9.78 16.03 20.99
CA GLU A 557 -10.59 16.90 21.87
C GLU A 557 -12.05 16.98 21.41
N ALA A 558 -12.31 16.74 20.12
CA ALA A 558 -13.67 16.75 19.56
C ALA A 558 -14.47 15.47 19.89
N ILE A 559 -13.81 14.36 20.19
CA ILE A 559 -14.46 13.05 20.45
C ILE A 559 -15.29 13.06 21.73
N GLU A 560 -14.85 13.80 22.76
CA GLU A 560 -15.59 13.92 24.03
C GLU A 560 -16.73 14.95 23.96
N ALA A 561 -16.56 16.01 23.16
CA ALA A 561 -17.49 17.13 23.08
C ALA A 561 -18.58 16.98 22.01
N THR A 562 -18.28 16.32 20.88
CA THR A 562 -19.20 16.30 19.72
C THR A 562 -19.94 14.95 19.57
N ALA A 563 -21.18 14.99 19.08
CA ALA A 563 -22.04 13.83 18.88
C ALA A 563 -22.41 13.68 17.39
N ILE A 564 -22.14 12.51 16.79
CA ILE A 564 -22.70 12.15 15.49
C ILE A 564 -24.05 11.48 15.73
N VAL A 565 -25.12 12.08 15.24
CA VAL A 565 -26.49 11.61 15.43
C VAL A 565 -27.12 11.21 14.10
N VAL A 566 -27.65 9.99 14.05
CA VAL A 566 -28.42 9.48 12.93
C VAL A 566 -29.91 9.49 13.29
N SER A 567 -30.69 10.21 12.49
CA SER A 567 -32.13 10.44 12.68
C SER A 567 -32.92 10.16 11.40
N ASP A 568 -34.23 10.01 11.54
CA ASP A 568 -35.14 9.86 10.41
C ASP A 568 -35.31 11.18 9.63
N GLY A 569 -35.27 11.10 8.30
CA GLY A 569 -35.55 12.24 7.42
C GLY A 569 -36.98 12.76 7.58
N ALA A 570 -37.17 14.08 7.39
CA ALA A 570 -38.48 14.71 7.51
C ALA A 570 -39.52 14.01 6.59
N GLY A 571 -40.59 13.46 7.20
CA GLY A 571 -41.65 12.75 6.48
C GLY A 571 -41.42 11.25 6.27
N GLY A 572 -40.41 10.65 6.89
CA GLY A 572 -40.16 9.19 6.84
C GLY A 572 -39.40 8.71 5.59
N GLU A 573 -39.03 9.61 4.67
CA GLU A 573 -38.16 9.31 3.53
C GLU A 573 -36.71 9.68 3.84
N GLY A 574 -35.86 8.65 4.01
CA GLY A 574 -34.39 8.79 4.08
C GLY A 574 -33.79 8.84 5.49
N VAL A 575 -32.45 8.84 5.55
CA VAL A 575 -31.64 8.91 6.77
C VAL A 575 -30.93 10.26 6.82
N LYS A 576 -30.99 10.95 7.97
CA LYS A 576 -30.30 12.22 8.22
C LYS A 576 -29.13 11.99 9.19
N VAL A 577 -27.95 12.51 8.84
CA VAL A 577 -26.75 12.47 9.69
C VAL A 577 -26.43 13.90 10.12
N ASP A 578 -26.53 14.20 11.41
CA ASP A 578 -26.20 15.50 11.99
C ASP A 578 -24.98 15.37 12.91
N VAL A 579 -24.09 16.36 12.89
CA VAL A 579 -22.93 16.45 13.80
C VAL A 579 -23.18 17.61 14.76
N ASN A 580 -23.40 17.30 16.04
CA ASN A 580 -23.66 18.30 17.07
C ASN A 580 -22.39 18.60 17.89
N PRO A 581 -21.97 19.87 18.04
CA PRO A 581 -20.79 20.25 18.80
C PRO A 581 -20.89 20.07 20.33
N ASP A 582 -22.08 19.82 20.88
CA ASP A 582 -22.29 19.57 22.31
C ASP A 582 -23.10 18.29 22.56
N LYS A 583 -22.40 17.20 22.89
CA LYS A 583 -22.95 15.88 23.18
C LYS A 583 -23.78 15.86 24.47
N ALA A 584 -23.35 16.58 25.50
CA ALA A 584 -24.05 16.62 26.79
C ALA A 584 -25.37 17.40 26.67
N GLY A 585 -25.33 18.56 26.02
CA GLY A 585 -26.53 19.35 25.73
C GLY A 585 -27.52 18.66 24.79
N TYR A 586 -27.04 17.83 23.85
CA TYR A 586 -27.94 17.07 22.97
C TYR A 586 -28.67 15.93 23.70
N LEU A 587 -27.99 15.20 24.59
CA LEU A 587 -28.61 14.13 25.38
C LEU A 587 -29.64 14.68 26.39
N GLU A 588 -29.49 15.93 26.84
CA GLU A 588 -30.51 16.63 27.63
C GLU A 588 -31.74 17.06 26.80
N GLN A 589 -31.56 17.35 25.50
CA GLN A 589 -32.64 17.75 24.58
C GLN A 589 -33.39 16.56 23.97
N ASP A 590 -32.70 15.45 23.72
CA ASP A 590 -33.29 14.20 23.23
C ASP A 590 -32.90 13.00 24.12
N PRO A 591 -33.66 12.75 25.20
CA PRO A 591 -33.41 11.62 26.10
C PRO A 591 -33.67 10.24 25.47
N HIS A 592 -34.10 10.18 24.21
CA HIS A 592 -34.34 8.93 23.48
C HIS A 592 -33.23 8.57 22.49
N ALA A 593 -32.18 9.41 22.36
CA ALA A 593 -31.00 9.08 21.57
C ALA A 593 -30.17 7.99 22.28
N LYS A 594 -30.03 6.83 21.63
CA LYS A 594 -29.37 5.65 22.19
C LYS A 594 -28.08 5.32 21.47
N HIS A 595 -27.14 4.71 22.18
CA HIS A 595 -25.98 4.09 21.56
C HIS A 595 -26.35 2.77 20.86
N TRP A 596 -25.55 2.35 19.88
CA TRP A 596 -25.79 1.11 19.13
C TRP A 596 -25.97 -0.13 20.02
N HIS A 597 -25.26 -0.20 21.14
CA HIS A 597 -25.34 -1.33 22.07
C HIS A 597 -26.61 -1.32 22.94
N GLU A 598 -27.29 -0.17 23.03
CA GLU A 598 -28.54 0.04 23.80
C GLU A 598 -29.80 -0.14 22.94
N LEU A 599 -29.62 -0.36 21.64
CA LEU A 599 -30.70 -0.68 20.70
C LEU A 599 -31.06 -2.17 20.75
N ASP A 600 -32.35 -2.46 20.72
CA ASP A 600 -32.86 -3.84 20.61
C ASP A 600 -32.61 -4.42 19.20
N ASP A 601 -32.61 -5.74 19.07
CA ASP A 601 -32.29 -6.42 17.80
C ASP A 601 -33.24 -6.03 16.64
N LYS A 602 -34.51 -5.73 16.95
CA LYS A 602 -35.47 -5.18 15.99
C LYS A 602 -35.07 -3.77 15.51
N GLN A 603 -34.59 -2.92 16.41
CA GLN A 603 -34.15 -1.56 16.08
C GLN A 603 -32.84 -1.55 15.30
N LYS A 604 -31.89 -2.44 15.66
CA LYS A 604 -30.66 -2.65 14.91
C LYS A 604 -30.95 -3.12 13.48
N SER A 605 -31.89 -4.04 13.30
CA SER A 605 -32.28 -4.55 11.98
C SER A 605 -32.93 -3.46 11.14
N TYR A 606 -33.82 -2.66 11.74
CA TYR A 606 -34.45 -1.51 11.10
C TYR A 606 -33.42 -0.48 10.59
N TRP A 607 -32.45 -0.10 11.42
CA TRP A 607 -31.42 0.85 11.03
C TRP A 607 -30.48 0.30 9.96
N LYS A 608 -30.11 -0.98 10.04
CA LYS A 608 -29.33 -1.66 8.99
C LYS A 608 -30.02 -1.59 7.63
N GLU A 609 -31.32 -1.91 7.58
CA GLU A 609 -32.07 -1.83 6.33
C GLU A 609 -32.22 -0.40 5.82
N LYS A 610 -32.48 0.57 6.70
CA LYS A 610 -32.55 1.98 6.31
C LYS A 610 -31.23 2.54 5.80
N LEU A 611 -30.10 2.20 6.41
CA LEU A 611 -28.79 2.67 5.97
C LEU A 611 -28.36 2.00 4.66
N LYS A 612 -28.68 0.71 4.48
CA LYS A 612 -28.51 0.01 3.19
C LYS A 612 -29.35 0.69 2.09
N ALA A 613 -30.63 0.97 2.37
CA ALA A 613 -31.52 1.64 1.44
C ALA A 613 -31.09 3.09 1.12
N ALA A 614 -30.50 3.79 2.09
CA ALA A 614 -29.96 5.14 1.93
C ALA A 614 -28.55 5.18 1.31
N GLY A 615 -27.92 4.02 1.07
CA GLY A 615 -26.55 3.92 0.54
C GLY A 615 -25.49 4.51 1.47
N GLN A 616 -25.76 4.57 2.77
CA GLN A 616 -24.87 5.13 3.81
C GLN A 616 -24.12 4.05 4.60
N TRP A 617 -24.49 2.78 4.44
CA TRP A 617 -23.83 1.63 5.06
C TRP A 617 -24.11 0.36 4.25
N ALA A 618 -23.17 -0.58 4.21
CA ALA A 618 -23.34 -1.89 3.58
C ALA A 618 -22.93 -3.02 4.53
N GLU A 619 -23.52 -4.20 4.36
CA GLU A 619 -23.35 -5.34 5.27
C GLU A 619 -21.89 -5.82 5.41
N HIS A 620 -21.07 -5.57 4.38
CA HIS A 620 -19.64 -5.88 4.38
C HIS A 620 -18.78 -4.89 5.18
N GLU A 621 -19.35 -3.77 5.64
CA GLU A 621 -18.65 -2.72 6.41
C GLU A 621 -18.62 -3.02 7.91
N GLY A 622 -19.38 -4.02 8.36
CA GLY A 622 -19.44 -4.45 9.76
C GLY A 622 -20.22 -3.49 10.68
N GLU A 623 -20.59 -3.99 11.86
CA GLU A 623 -21.32 -3.20 12.86
C GLU A 623 -20.41 -2.26 13.68
N SER A 624 -19.09 -2.38 13.55
CA SER A 624 -18.13 -1.56 14.29
C SER A 624 -18.28 -0.07 13.97
N VAL A 625 -18.57 0.27 12.71
CA VAL A 625 -18.83 1.65 12.24
C VAL A 625 -20.05 2.27 12.92
N LEU A 626 -21.02 1.43 13.34
CA LEU A 626 -22.28 1.88 13.93
C LEU A 626 -22.17 2.15 15.44
N LYS A 627 -21.12 1.66 16.11
CA LYS A 627 -20.91 1.79 17.56
C LYS A 627 -20.50 3.20 17.99
N GLY A 628 -19.89 3.98 17.10
CA GLY A 628 -19.47 5.37 17.36
C GLY A 628 -20.55 6.43 17.15
N VAL A 629 -21.80 6.01 16.89
CA VAL A 629 -22.90 6.87 16.45
C VAL A 629 -24.07 6.81 17.45
N LEU A 630 -24.76 7.93 17.66
CA LEU A 630 -25.99 8.04 18.43
C LEU A 630 -27.22 7.92 17.51
N TRP A 631 -28.24 7.20 17.96
CA TRP A 631 -29.42 6.85 17.15
C TRP A 631 -30.66 7.44 17.79
N SER A 632 -31.25 8.46 17.14
CA SER A 632 -32.47 9.11 17.61
C SER A 632 -33.67 8.63 16.78
N THR A 633 -34.57 7.88 17.39
CA THR A 633 -35.82 7.41 16.74
C THR A 633 -36.97 8.39 16.99
N TYR A 634 -37.43 9.09 15.94
CA TYR A 634 -38.70 9.82 16.00
C TYR A 634 -39.86 8.86 15.70
N ALA A 635 -40.51 8.39 16.76
CA ALA A 635 -41.93 8.01 16.84
C ALA A 635 -42.56 6.88 15.99
N GLN A 636 -41.89 6.20 15.05
CA GLN A 636 -42.59 5.13 14.28
C GLN A 636 -42.51 3.71 14.90
N VAL A 637 -41.42 3.35 15.58
CA VAL A 637 -41.30 1.99 16.18
C VAL A 637 -42.21 1.81 17.40
N ALA A 638 -42.53 2.89 18.12
CA ALA A 638 -43.46 2.84 19.25
C ALA A 638 -44.92 2.63 18.82
N ALA A 639 -45.30 3.07 17.61
CA ALA A 639 -46.68 2.93 17.11
C ALA A 639 -46.99 1.50 16.64
N GLU A 640 -45.99 0.74 16.21
CA GLU A 640 -46.18 -0.62 15.69
C GLU A 640 -46.27 -1.66 16.83
N VAL A 641 -45.59 -1.42 17.96
CA VAL A 641 -45.72 -2.24 19.18
C VAL A 641 -47.06 -2.01 19.90
N ILE A 642 -47.69 -0.84 19.74
CA ILE A 642 -49.02 -0.54 20.30
C ILE A 642 -50.15 -1.10 19.41
N ARG A 643 -49.86 -1.55 18.18
CA ARG A 643 -50.86 -2.08 17.25
C ARG A 643 -50.97 -3.61 17.26
N GLU A 644 -50.06 -4.30 17.95
CA GLU A 644 -50.10 -5.76 18.20
C GLU A 644 -50.41 -6.13 19.66
N LEU A 645 -50.92 -5.18 20.45
CA LEU A 645 -51.64 -5.42 21.71
C LEU A 645 -53.11 -5.05 21.52
#